data_AF-A0A9D5RE44-F1
#
_entry.id   AF-A0A9D5RE44-F1
#
_cell.length_a   1.000
_cell.length_b   1.000
_cell.length_c   1.000
_cell.angle_alpha   90.00
_cell.angle_beta   90.00
_cell.angle_gamma   90.00
#
_symmetry.space_group_name_H-M   'P 1'
#
loop_
_entity.id
_entity.type
_entity.pdbx_description
1 polymer ?
#
loop_
_entity_poly.entity_id
_entity_poly.type
_entity_poly.pdbx_seq_one_letter_code
_entity_poly.pdbx_strand_id
1 'polypeptide(L)'
;MKKMLKILATLVVSALMMATAVVTTGCENNNDGNSVEFFDVPKTVYVQGQPLDLSVGSIVSRTKNGVTEIKLNSSEVSVQGYEKDVLGEQEITVSYAGETIKYQITVIPALDVVDFVAQYFVGEELDLTKGSVKVAQNDGSQETVPLNDERVSVGGFSSETAGAVTLTVSYTEEETTLSTTVTVNVYERENVEFNTDALRVEYFSHETVFDVTGGTLEVTSADGKKTETVALTVDMVSGFNPSSATAENTAENPLEQVVFLTYGSQSVPFTINVIYSEVSYVKAIAKDIITKTKSVNWFQPDIAQIRVSVEIGENALSALTSYFALSDEEKAFFTVEETTALARYGIRYGIDKYEDEKNVYKMISIDSQYGYQFTEASSYENAKEDYQILNDKTLPFNVLMDLLTNVNDTFGDVTIGAGTIFDYMIMYPLGYDRELVSDLMGLLIYVYDEISYIPTEWDLTTLESNKTHVINAALSIVNSDFIAVNFSSFFGAASAWREKDDIFDIIYYYYTYGEGVDINTIFLSVRRPAEIEEMFLQFNAAFNYLLSGEKITIEGFEDTDDNTGFLVHYDLVVDKYNNIMSGDNQFYKDILSKSDFAQLMLINIGQNQNDEGIGYYKFAGGVAEDSSYAELINLYGDMMLEVLEQGVYSEEKVDKFFNKFIDLTPATQHGFFASLYNGYIEGQPDARVLFESIGNDSFKRFMVCEVLMARYSNETVFPVVSNLLLAIENWSLRFVNDEAVDEFKYLMEYVTEEYGKITGNAKTEFDASPMKTAYEKYLAIYNKIDEYNNTSNAVDFGDLSDEFEYVSTLIKDINKYSSVVKAFKKGKIPYDEIALLISAYENLKAVKQTILSNATQSVLEYYAYNEVASLSSTYDYAIYKALKTASDCLIDVSVNIGGTLTSNARVAYLGTGVEEYLVSVYGVLKASFNGTEISESDLKWALDNYKTLSNDAKIAFRRIGGADLLEKAITTVSENFSAEEKAFITALVEVEKAFVEFINRENVVSNQNEFKAAMASLIEKQVAVASGENYNKFFKVIYEYYLEQYSSNFVA
;
A
#
# COMPACT_ATOMS: atom_id res chain seq x y z
N MET A 1 24.51 -37.14 -38.68
CA MET A 1 24.61 -36.61 -40.06
C MET A 1 25.76 -37.32 -40.77
N LYS A 2 25.55 -37.70 -42.04
CA LYS A 2 26.54 -38.02 -43.10
C LYS A 2 27.94 -37.44 -42.83
N LYS A 3 29.10 -38.03 -43.15
CA LYS A 3 29.51 -39.03 -44.15
C LYS A 3 31.02 -39.29 -43.91
N MET A 4 31.51 -40.49 -44.26
CA MET A 4 32.76 -40.83 -44.98
C MET A 4 33.94 -39.81 -44.94
N LEU A 5 35.21 -40.19 -44.75
CA LEU A 5 35.98 -41.05 -45.67
C LEU A 5 37.47 -41.15 -45.20
N LYS A 6 38.06 -42.37 -45.24
CA LYS A 6 39.52 -42.71 -45.44
C LYS A 6 40.52 -42.36 -44.30
N ILE A 7 41.45 -43.22 -43.86
CA ILE A 7 42.43 -44.04 -44.60
C ILE A 7 43.19 -45.03 -43.65
N LEU A 8 43.50 -46.25 -44.14
CA LEU A 8 44.55 -47.26 -43.77
C LEU A 8 44.63 -47.85 -42.33
N ALA A 9 44.98 -49.11 -42.04
CA ALA A 9 45.58 -50.18 -42.84
C ALA A 9 45.36 -51.60 -42.22
N THR A 10 45.17 -52.59 -43.11
CA THR A 10 45.70 -53.98 -43.11
C THR A 10 45.19 -55.06 -42.12
N LEU A 11 44.33 -55.97 -42.64
CA LEU A 11 44.16 -57.37 -42.23
C LEU A 11 44.25 -58.26 -43.50
N VAL A 12 45.13 -59.27 -43.46
CA VAL A 12 45.58 -60.23 -44.49
C VAL A 12 45.41 -61.61 -43.83
N VAL A 13 44.97 -62.72 -44.41
CA VAL A 13 44.55 -63.12 -45.77
C VAL A 13 43.70 -64.38 -45.59
N SER A 14 42.63 -64.51 -46.39
CA SER A 14 41.90 -65.76 -46.60
C SER A 14 42.22 -66.34 -47.98
N ALA A 15 42.38 -67.65 -48.00
CA ALA A 15 42.25 -68.63 -49.08
C ALA A 15 42.16 -68.12 -50.54
N LEU A 16 43.17 -68.47 -51.35
CA LEU A 16 43.12 -68.39 -52.80
C LEU A 16 42.90 -69.78 -53.42
N MET A 17 41.82 -69.91 -54.20
CA MET A 17 41.58 -71.00 -55.14
C MET A 17 42.28 -70.74 -56.49
N MET A 18 42.67 -71.86 -57.12
CA MET A 18 42.73 -72.14 -58.56
C MET A 18 43.87 -71.63 -59.47
N ALA A 19 44.39 -72.66 -60.17
CA ALA A 19 44.76 -72.72 -61.59
C ALA A 19 46.25 -72.64 -61.99
N THR A 20 46.81 -73.87 -62.12
CA THR A 20 47.58 -74.42 -63.26
C THR A 20 48.94 -73.84 -63.64
N ALA A 21 49.95 -74.72 -63.59
CA ALA A 21 50.94 -74.84 -64.66
C ALA A 21 51.36 -76.31 -64.81
N VAL A 22 51.10 -76.86 -66.00
CA VAL A 22 51.66 -78.12 -66.51
C VAL A 22 53.10 -77.84 -66.95
N VAL A 23 54.07 -78.64 -66.51
CA VAL A 23 55.15 -79.11 -67.38
C VAL A 23 55.40 -80.58 -67.06
N THR A 24 55.25 -81.38 -68.11
CA THR A 24 55.56 -82.81 -68.21
C THR A 24 57.06 -83.08 -68.13
N THR A 25 57.45 -84.16 -67.46
CA THR A 25 58.43 -85.12 -67.99
C THR A 25 57.97 -86.50 -67.57
N GLY A 26 57.71 -87.37 -68.55
CA GLY A 26 57.31 -88.74 -68.33
C GLY A 26 58.49 -89.66 -67.95
N CYS A 27 58.13 -90.75 -67.29
CA CYS A 27 58.49 -92.15 -67.56
C CYS A 27 57.62 -92.97 -66.59
N GLU A 28 56.58 -93.64 -67.07
CA GLU A 28 56.58 -95.03 -67.57
C GLU A 28 55.94 -96.00 -66.55
N ASN A 29 54.81 -96.56 -67.00
CA ASN A 29 54.41 -97.97 -66.92
C ASN A 29 53.97 -98.59 -65.57
N ASN A 30 52.68 -98.92 -65.56
CA ASN A 30 52.02 -100.05 -64.89
C ASN A 30 52.98 -101.10 -64.30
N ASN A 31 52.86 -101.36 -63.00
CA ASN A 31 53.24 -102.63 -62.39
C ASN A 31 52.36 -102.86 -61.16
N ASP A 32 51.37 -103.75 -61.26
CA ASP A 32 51.32 -105.05 -60.58
C ASP A 32 52.11 -105.23 -59.25
N GLY A 33 52.16 -104.21 -58.40
CA GLY A 33 52.81 -104.20 -57.08
C GLY A 33 51.80 -104.04 -55.95
N ASN A 34 52.08 -104.64 -54.79
CA ASN A 34 51.26 -104.44 -53.60
C ASN A 34 51.30 -102.96 -53.18
N SER A 35 50.18 -102.36 -52.79
CA SER A 35 50.13 -100.97 -52.29
C SER A 35 49.51 -100.92 -50.90
N VAL A 36 49.99 -99.99 -50.06
CA VAL A 36 49.41 -99.70 -48.74
C VAL A 36 48.92 -98.25 -48.73
N GLU A 37 47.67 -98.03 -48.38
CA GLU A 37 47.03 -96.70 -48.27
C GLU A 37 46.27 -96.59 -46.95
N PHE A 38 46.16 -95.38 -46.35
CA PHE A 38 45.30 -95.20 -45.18
C PHE A 38 43.83 -95.39 -45.56
N PHE A 39 43.11 -96.16 -44.75
CA PHE A 39 41.67 -96.29 -44.85
C PHE A 39 40.97 -95.42 -43.81
N ASP A 40 41.49 -95.41 -42.58
CA ASP A 40 41.06 -94.52 -41.52
C ASP A 40 42.29 -93.86 -40.87
N VAL A 41 42.28 -92.53 -40.75
CA VAL A 41 43.45 -91.75 -40.33
C VAL A 41 43.38 -91.53 -38.81
N PRO A 42 44.45 -91.85 -38.06
CA PRO A 42 44.48 -91.64 -36.62
C PRO A 42 44.49 -90.14 -36.26
N LYS A 43 44.30 -89.84 -34.98
CA LYS A 43 44.30 -88.47 -34.42
C LYS A 43 45.54 -87.68 -34.85
N THR A 44 45.36 -86.40 -35.20
CA THR A 44 46.44 -85.53 -35.70
C THR A 44 46.84 -84.38 -34.77
N VAL A 45 46.20 -84.21 -33.62
CA VAL A 45 46.59 -83.21 -32.61
C VAL A 45 46.81 -83.90 -31.28
N TYR A 46 47.94 -83.62 -30.64
CA TYR A 46 48.30 -84.17 -29.34
C TYR A 46 48.67 -83.05 -28.38
N VAL A 47 48.34 -83.21 -27.10
CA VAL A 47 48.83 -82.30 -26.06
C VAL A 47 50.22 -82.74 -25.64
N GLN A 48 51.10 -81.79 -25.30
CA GLN A 48 52.45 -82.07 -24.83
C GLN A 48 52.44 -83.13 -23.70
N GLY A 49 53.24 -84.18 -23.87
CA GLY A 49 53.33 -85.31 -22.94
C GLY A 49 52.32 -86.45 -23.19
N GLN A 50 51.34 -86.27 -24.08
CA GLN A 50 50.36 -87.30 -24.45
C GLN A 50 51.04 -88.46 -25.21
N PRO A 51 50.76 -89.75 -24.92
CA PRO A 51 51.27 -90.85 -25.73
C PRO A 51 50.53 -90.97 -27.08
N LEU A 52 51.22 -91.50 -28.10
CA LEU A 52 50.61 -91.76 -29.42
C LEU A 52 49.52 -92.84 -29.26
N ASP A 53 48.30 -92.54 -29.72
CA ASP A 53 47.20 -93.49 -29.75
C ASP A 53 47.06 -94.11 -31.14
N LEU A 54 47.29 -95.42 -31.23
CA LEU A 54 47.16 -96.23 -32.45
C LEU A 54 45.93 -97.15 -32.42
N SER A 55 45.07 -97.04 -31.41
CA SER A 55 43.88 -97.89 -31.25
C SER A 55 42.81 -97.65 -32.32
N VAL A 56 42.88 -96.47 -32.95
CA VAL A 56 42.01 -96.00 -34.02
C VAL A 56 42.85 -95.76 -35.28
N GLY A 57 42.27 -96.02 -36.44
CA GLY A 57 42.97 -95.94 -37.72
C GLY A 57 43.39 -97.31 -38.29
N SER A 58 43.35 -97.41 -39.60
CA SER A 58 43.67 -98.61 -40.34
C SER A 58 44.25 -98.28 -41.69
N ILE A 59 45.04 -99.21 -42.20
CA ILE A 59 45.61 -99.18 -43.53
C ILE A 59 44.98 -100.29 -44.35
N VAL A 60 44.86 -100.09 -45.65
CA VAL A 60 44.44 -101.12 -46.58
C VAL A 60 45.65 -101.54 -47.40
N SER A 61 45.93 -102.84 -47.37
CA SER A 61 46.90 -103.47 -48.28
C SER A 61 46.15 -104.08 -49.45
N ARG A 62 46.47 -103.63 -50.67
CA ARG A 62 46.02 -104.27 -51.91
C ARG A 62 47.12 -105.18 -52.42
N THR A 63 46.80 -106.45 -52.58
CA THR A 63 47.68 -107.45 -53.21
C THR A 63 46.98 -108.11 -54.39
N LYS A 64 47.71 -108.86 -55.23
CA LYS A 64 47.10 -109.67 -56.31
C LYS A 64 46.03 -110.65 -55.82
N ASN A 65 46.03 -110.99 -54.52
CA ASN A 65 45.12 -111.96 -53.90
C ASN A 65 43.89 -111.33 -53.23
N GLY A 66 43.78 -110.00 -53.19
CA GLY A 66 42.65 -109.30 -52.56
C GLY A 66 43.08 -108.05 -51.80
N VAL A 67 42.07 -107.37 -51.25
CA VAL A 67 42.20 -106.16 -50.43
C VAL A 67 41.94 -106.53 -48.97
N THR A 68 42.90 -106.25 -48.09
CA THR A 68 42.77 -106.52 -46.65
C THR A 68 42.97 -105.22 -45.87
N GLU A 69 42.10 -104.96 -44.91
CA GLU A 69 42.25 -103.86 -43.95
C GLU A 69 43.04 -104.35 -42.71
N ILE A 70 44.03 -103.57 -42.28
CA ILE A 70 44.91 -103.84 -41.15
C ILE A 70 44.85 -102.65 -40.19
N LYS A 71 44.52 -102.91 -38.93
CA LYS A 71 44.52 -101.87 -37.88
C LYS A 71 45.95 -101.42 -37.56
N LEU A 72 46.12 -100.14 -37.25
CA LEU A 72 47.45 -99.57 -36.95
C LEU A 72 48.09 -100.13 -35.69
N ASN A 73 47.30 -100.63 -34.74
CA ASN A 73 47.80 -101.34 -33.55
C ASN A 73 48.10 -102.82 -33.77
N SER A 74 48.01 -103.33 -35.01
CA SER A 74 48.41 -104.70 -35.31
C SER A 74 49.91 -104.88 -35.05
N SER A 75 50.31 -106.04 -34.50
CA SER A 75 51.73 -106.38 -34.29
C SER A 75 52.57 -106.43 -35.58
N GLU A 76 51.91 -106.46 -36.74
CA GLU A 76 52.55 -106.43 -38.05
C GLU A 76 52.82 -105.01 -38.58
N VAL A 77 52.34 -103.96 -37.88
CA VAL A 77 52.50 -102.55 -38.24
C VAL A 77 53.56 -101.90 -37.35
N SER A 78 54.49 -101.16 -37.95
CA SER A 78 55.52 -100.37 -37.24
C SER A 78 55.26 -98.87 -37.44
N VAL A 79 55.23 -98.09 -36.34
CA VAL A 79 55.00 -96.64 -36.37
C VAL A 79 56.17 -95.90 -35.71
N GLN A 80 56.73 -94.88 -36.37
CA GLN A 80 57.87 -94.08 -35.90
C GLN A 80 57.68 -92.59 -36.22
N GLY A 81 58.39 -91.71 -35.50
CA GLY A 81 58.44 -90.26 -35.77
C GLY A 81 57.69 -89.37 -34.77
N TYR A 82 57.07 -89.94 -33.73
CA TYR A 82 56.36 -89.17 -32.70
C TYR A 82 57.22 -88.91 -31.45
N GLU A 83 57.37 -87.63 -31.10
CA GLU A 83 58.07 -87.14 -29.91
C GLU A 83 57.12 -86.30 -29.04
N LYS A 84 56.50 -86.92 -28.05
CA LYS A 84 55.40 -86.32 -27.26
C LYS A 84 55.70 -84.99 -26.55
N ASP A 85 56.97 -84.69 -26.26
CA ASP A 85 57.36 -83.52 -25.45
C ASP A 85 57.82 -82.32 -26.31
N VAL A 86 57.93 -82.50 -27.63
CA VAL A 86 58.37 -81.47 -28.57
C VAL A 86 57.15 -80.79 -29.21
N LEU A 87 56.92 -79.52 -28.89
CA LEU A 87 55.82 -78.74 -29.46
C LEU A 87 55.98 -78.53 -30.98
N GLY A 88 54.86 -78.44 -31.71
CA GLY A 88 54.81 -78.17 -33.14
C GLY A 88 54.45 -79.37 -34.01
N GLU A 89 54.54 -79.21 -35.33
CA GLU A 89 54.22 -80.27 -36.30
C GLU A 89 55.30 -81.37 -36.32
N GLN A 90 54.87 -82.62 -36.45
CA GLN A 90 55.69 -83.84 -36.48
C GLN A 90 55.21 -84.80 -37.58
N GLU A 91 56.15 -85.44 -38.28
CA GLU A 91 55.85 -86.40 -39.37
C GLU A 91 55.91 -87.85 -38.86
N ILE A 92 54.79 -88.55 -38.91
CA ILE A 92 54.67 -89.94 -38.48
C ILE A 92 54.76 -90.89 -39.68
N THR A 93 55.62 -91.90 -39.60
CA THR A 93 55.81 -92.94 -40.62
C THR A 93 55.24 -94.26 -40.14
N VAL A 94 54.33 -94.85 -40.93
CA VAL A 94 53.70 -96.16 -40.71
C VAL A 94 54.22 -97.15 -41.75
N SER A 95 54.65 -98.33 -41.33
CA SER A 95 55.20 -99.39 -42.20
C SER A 95 54.43 -100.70 -42.05
N TYR A 96 54.06 -101.34 -43.16
CA TYR A 96 53.39 -102.65 -43.20
C TYR A 96 53.83 -103.46 -44.42
N ALA A 97 54.18 -104.74 -44.21
CA ALA A 97 54.59 -105.68 -45.27
C ALA A 97 55.68 -105.15 -46.24
N GLY A 98 56.54 -104.24 -45.78
CA GLY A 98 57.63 -103.64 -46.56
C GLY A 98 57.30 -102.29 -47.23
N GLU A 99 56.03 -101.86 -47.23
CA GLU A 99 55.59 -100.57 -47.77
C GLU A 99 55.43 -99.54 -46.63
N THR A 100 55.63 -98.24 -46.94
CA THR A 100 55.54 -97.16 -45.94
C THR A 100 54.62 -96.02 -46.39
N ILE A 101 53.88 -95.45 -45.45
CA ILE A 101 53.01 -94.28 -45.61
C ILE A 101 53.26 -93.29 -44.48
N LYS A 102 53.02 -92.00 -44.71
CA LYS A 102 53.33 -90.92 -43.76
C LYS A 102 52.13 -90.01 -43.51
N TYR A 103 52.04 -89.42 -42.33
CA TYR A 103 51.05 -88.39 -42.00
C TYR A 103 51.56 -87.38 -40.95
N GLN A 104 51.03 -86.15 -40.99
CA GLN A 104 51.42 -85.05 -40.09
C GLN A 104 50.53 -85.01 -38.85
N ILE A 105 51.14 -84.72 -37.71
CA ILE A 105 50.44 -84.40 -36.45
C ILE A 105 51.03 -83.15 -35.79
N THR A 106 50.32 -82.52 -34.85
CA THR A 106 50.79 -81.33 -34.13
C THR A 106 50.73 -81.54 -32.62
N VAL A 107 51.82 -81.23 -31.91
CA VAL A 107 51.85 -81.19 -30.44
C VAL A 107 51.65 -79.76 -29.94
N ILE A 108 50.58 -79.52 -29.18
CA ILE A 108 50.24 -78.20 -28.59
C ILE A 108 50.62 -78.16 -27.09
N PRO A 109 50.93 -76.97 -26.52
CA PRO A 109 51.25 -76.86 -25.10
C PRO A 109 50.06 -77.26 -24.22
N ALA A 110 50.35 -77.87 -23.07
CA ALA A 110 49.33 -78.25 -22.09
C ALA A 110 48.75 -77.04 -21.35
N LEU A 111 49.56 -76.00 -21.13
CA LEU A 111 49.18 -74.74 -20.49
C LEU A 111 49.95 -73.58 -21.14
N ASP A 112 49.23 -72.53 -21.53
CA ASP A 112 49.81 -71.30 -22.10
C ASP A 112 49.21 -70.06 -21.43
N VAL A 113 49.92 -68.93 -21.39
CA VAL A 113 49.45 -67.67 -20.78
C VAL A 113 49.25 -66.62 -21.88
N VAL A 114 48.06 -66.04 -21.96
CA VAL A 114 47.65 -65.10 -23.01
C VAL A 114 47.07 -63.81 -22.41
N ASP A 115 47.11 -62.73 -23.19
CA ASP A 115 46.49 -61.43 -22.88
C ASP A 115 46.91 -60.81 -21.52
N PHE A 116 48.11 -61.16 -21.07
CA PHE A 116 48.68 -60.76 -19.77
C PHE A 116 49.55 -59.50 -19.87
N VAL A 117 49.58 -58.70 -18.80
CA VAL A 117 50.41 -57.48 -18.72
C VAL A 117 51.88 -57.85 -18.51
N ALA A 118 52.73 -57.49 -19.46
CA ALA A 118 54.14 -57.89 -19.46
C ALA A 118 55.11 -56.82 -18.93
N GLN A 119 54.63 -55.63 -18.59
CA GLN A 119 55.49 -54.47 -18.27
C GLN A 119 54.99 -53.70 -17.05
N TYR A 120 55.86 -53.50 -16.08
CA TYR A 120 55.57 -52.82 -14.82
C TYR A 120 56.61 -51.73 -14.52
N PHE A 121 56.27 -50.74 -13.71
CA PHE A 121 57.24 -49.84 -13.08
C PHE A 121 57.60 -50.34 -11.67
N VAL A 122 58.74 -49.92 -11.14
CA VAL A 122 59.11 -50.20 -9.75
C VAL A 122 58.02 -49.73 -8.79
N GLY A 123 57.63 -50.60 -7.86
CA GLY A 123 56.57 -50.38 -6.89
C GLY A 123 55.14 -50.62 -7.39
N GLU A 124 54.92 -50.97 -8.66
CA GLU A 124 53.58 -51.37 -9.15
C GLU A 124 53.18 -52.76 -8.63
N GLU A 125 51.89 -52.98 -8.40
CA GLU A 125 51.33 -54.28 -8.02
C GLU A 125 50.93 -55.12 -9.23
N LEU A 126 50.88 -56.44 -9.05
CA LEU A 126 50.46 -57.38 -10.10
C LEU A 126 48.93 -57.31 -10.30
N ASP A 127 48.49 -56.92 -11.50
CA ASP A 127 47.08 -56.92 -11.88
C ASP A 127 46.63 -58.28 -12.42
N LEU A 128 46.02 -59.10 -11.56
CA LEU A 128 45.48 -60.42 -11.93
C LEU A 128 44.14 -60.36 -12.69
N THR A 129 43.54 -59.18 -12.86
CA THR A 129 42.30 -59.03 -13.63
C THR A 129 42.54 -59.04 -15.14
N LYS A 130 43.81 -58.89 -15.56
CA LYS A 130 44.23 -58.82 -16.96
C LYS A 130 45.13 -60.00 -17.32
N GLY A 131 44.59 -60.93 -18.09
CA GLY A 131 45.28 -62.11 -18.59
C GLY A 131 44.47 -63.37 -18.36
N SER A 132 44.83 -64.44 -19.07
CA SER A 132 44.19 -65.74 -18.96
C SER A 132 45.18 -66.85 -19.25
N VAL A 133 44.93 -68.05 -18.74
CA VAL A 133 45.58 -69.28 -19.17
C VAL A 133 44.74 -70.01 -20.22
N LYS A 134 45.39 -70.61 -21.21
CA LYS A 134 44.78 -71.58 -22.11
C LYS A 134 45.23 -72.98 -21.71
N VAL A 135 44.29 -73.82 -21.31
CA VAL A 135 44.51 -75.20 -20.87
C VAL A 135 44.09 -76.14 -22.00
N ALA A 136 44.97 -77.02 -22.45
CA ALA A 136 44.66 -77.98 -23.52
C ALA A 136 44.24 -79.34 -22.95
N GLN A 137 43.12 -79.87 -23.44
CA GLN A 137 42.58 -81.17 -23.06
C GLN A 137 43.10 -82.28 -23.98
N ASN A 138 43.08 -83.52 -23.50
CA ASN A 138 43.61 -84.70 -24.22
C ASN A 138 42.98 -84.93 -25.61
N ASP A 139 41.83 -84.36 -25.93
CA ASP A 139 41.20 -84.43 -27.26
C ASP A 139 41.69 -83.35 -28.24
N GLY A 140 42.49 -82.40 -27.77
CA GLY A 140 43.01 -81.25 -28.52
C GLY A 140 42.18 -79.97 -28.38
N SER A 141 41.06 -79.99 -27.65
CA SER A 141 40.30 -78.78 -27.31
C SER A 141 41.04 -77.92 -26.27
N GLN A 142 40.77 -76.61 -26.24
CA GLN A 142 41.38 -75.67 -25.31
C GLN A 142 40.31 -74.89 -24.54
N GLU A 143 40.51 -74.74 -23.23
CA GLU A 143 39.73 -73.86 -22.35
C GLU A 143 40.54 -72.60 -22.05
N THR A 144 39.91 -71.43 -22.06
CA THR A 144 40.52 -70.18 -21.62
C THR A 144 39.99 -69.83 -20.23
N VAL A 145 40.89 -69.66 -19.26
CA VAL A 145 40.57 -69.40 -17.85
C VAL A 145 41.26 -68.11 -17.39
N PRO A 146 40.55 -67.13 -16.83
CA PRO A 146 41.17 -65.90 -16.31
C PRO A 146 42.23 -66.15 -15.23
N LEU A 147 43.24 -65.28 -15.11
CA LEU A 147 44.30 -65.43 -14.12
C LEU A 147 43.84 -65.27 -12.66
N ASN A 148 42.67 -64.68 -12.43
CA ASN A 148 42.05 -64.54 -11.12
C ASN A 148 41.05 -65.67 -10.78
N ASP A 149 40.94 -66.70 -11.62
CA ASP A 149 40.15 -67.91 -11.33
C ASP A 149 40.81 -68.71 -10.19
N GLU A 150 40.01 -69.31 -9.31
CA GLU A 150 40.48 -70.08 -8.15
C GLU A 150 41.34 -71.29 -8.53
N ARG A 151 41.19 -71.80 -9.76
CA ARG A 151 42.01 -72.90 -10.31
C ARG A 151 43.40 -72.44 -10.72
N VAL A 152 43.63 -71.13 -10.84
CA VAL A 152 44.89 -70.53 -11.28
C VAL A 152 45.64 -69.92 -10.10
N SER A 153 46.93 -70.23 -9.98
CA SER A 153 47.83 -69.60 -9.01
C SER A 153 49.03 -69.01 -9.71
N VAL A 154 49.26 -67.71 -9.49
CA VAL A 154 50.37 -66.92 -10.05
C VAL A 154 51.32 -66.54 -8.91
N GLY A 155 52.58 -66.94 -9.01
CA GLY A 155 53.60 -66.67 -8.01
C GLY A 155 54.91 -66.14 -8.60
N GLY A 156 55.68 -65.41 -7.79
CA GLY A 156 57.02 -64.94 -8.15
C GLY A 156 57.12 -63.49 -8.64
N PHE A 157 56.04 -62.70 -8.57
CA PHE A 157 56.09 -61.27 -8.93
C PHE A 157 56.75 -60.45 -7.80
N SER A 158 57.70 -59.60 -8.18
CA SER A 158 58.25 -58.54 -7.34
C SER A 158 58.59 -57.35 -8.21
N SER A 159 58.20 -56.15 -7.79
CA SER A 159 58.50 -54.88 -8.47
C SER A 159 59.41 -53.98 -7.63
N GLU A 160 60.09 -54.52 -6.62
CA GLU A 160 60.97 -53.72 -5.74
C GLU A 160 62.20 -53.17 -6.46
N THR A 161 62.64 -53.81 -7.55
CA THR A 161 63.79 -53.38 -8.36
C THR A 161 63.51 -53.61 -9.84
N ALA A 162 64.06 -52.76 -10.70
CA ALA A 162 63.93 -52.92 -12.14
C ALA A 162 64.68 -54.18 -12.66
N GLY A 163 64.10 -54.83 -13.67
CA GLY A 163 64.64 -56.05 -14.28
C GLY A 163 63.57 -57.00 -14.80
N ALA A 164 64.01 -58.07 -15.47
CA ALA A 164 63.11 -59.15 -15.90
C ALA A 164 62.74 -60.04 -14.71
N VAL A 165 61.45 -60.28 -14.51
CA VAL A 165 60.87 -61.06 -13.41
C VAL A 165 60.12 -62.24 -14.01
N THR A 166 60.47 -63.46 -13.58
CA THR A 166 59.82 -64.69 -14.06
C THR A 166 58.69 -65.08 -13.11
N LEU A 167 57.48 -65.12 -13.64
CA LEU A 167 56.28 -65.57 -12.94
C LEU A 167 56.04 -67.05 -13.23
N THR A 168 55.64 -67.79 -12.21
CA THR A 168 55.13 -69.15 -12.35
C THR A 168 53.61 -69.09 -12.32
N VAL A 169 52.99 -69.57 -13.39
CA VAL A 169 51.53 -69.68 -13.49
C VAL A 169 51.17 -71.15 -13.48
N SER A 170 50.29 -71.54 -12.56
CA SER A 170 49.83 -72.92 -12.41
C SER A 170 48.32 -73.01 -12.50
N TYR A 171 47.81 -74.06 -13.15
CA TYR A 171 46.40 -74.39 -13.24
C TYR A 171 46.19 -75.77 -12.61
N THR A 172 45.25 -75.88 -11.67
CA THR A 172 44.95 -77.14 -10.97
C THR A 172 43.47 -77.51 -11.10
N GLU A 173 43.21 -78.72 -11.60
CA GLU A 173 41.88 -79.29 -11.74
C GLU A 173 41.91 -80.79 -11.43
N GLU A 174 40.97 -81.27 -10.61
CA GLU A 174 40.79 -82.70 -10.25
C GLU A 174 42.11 -83.44 -9.89
N GLU A 175 42.92 -82.82 -9.02
CA GLU A 175 44.24 -83.29 -8.54
C GLU A 175 45.37 -83.32 -9.58
N THR A 176 45.17 -82.77 -10.78
CA THR A 176 46.23 -82.56 -11.78
C THR A 176 46.65 -81.09 -11.81
N THR A 177 47.94 -80.81 -11.61
CA THR A 177 48.50 -79.46 -11.71
C THR A 177 49.40 -79.34 -12.93
N LEU A 178 49.10 -78.36 -13.79
CA LEU A 178 49.95 -77.92 -14.90
C LEU A 178 50.62 -76.61 -14.52
N SER A 179 51.89 -76.44 -14.86
CA SER A 179 52.63 -75.20 -14.57
C SER A 179 53.40 -74.74 -15.80
N THR A 180 53.43 -73.43 -16.01
CA THR A 180 54.23 -72.76 -17.03
C THR A 180 54.84 -71.49 -16.44
N THR A 181 55.77 -70.86 -17.15
CA THR A 181 56.40 -69.61 -16.72
C THR A 181 56.24 -68.51 -17.76
N VAL A 182 56.04 -67.28 -17.29
CA VAL A 182 55.98 -66.08 -18.13
C VAL A 182 56.91 -65.01 -17.55
N THR A 183 57.62 -64.29 -18.42
CA THR A 183 58.54 -63.23 -17.99
C THR A 183 57.90 -61.86 -18.19
N VAL A 184 57.90 -61.04 -17.14
CA VAL A 184 57.54 -59.62 -17.17
C VAL A 184 58.77 -58.76 -16.99
N ASN A 185 58.71 -57.49 -17.39
CA ASN A 185 59.80 -56.54 -17.20
C ASN A 185 59.35 -55.41 -16.27
N VAL A 186 60.13 -55.15 -15.23
CA VAL A 186 59.98 -54.02 -14.33
C VAL A 186 60.96 -52.92 -14.74
N TYR A 187 60.49 -51.70 -14.92
CA TYR A 187 61.27 -50.54 -15.36
C TYR A 187 61.39 -49.50 -14.25
N GLU A 188 62.47 -48.73 -14.26
CA GLU A 188 62.57 -47.49 -13.47
C GLU A 188 61.77 -46.36 -14.13
N ARG A 189 61.30 -45.40 -13.33
CA ARG A 189 60.74 -44.13 -13.81
C ARG A 189 61.89 -43.13 -13.99
N GLU A 190 62.11 -42.63 -15.20
CA GLU A 190 63.25 -41.74 -15.46
C GLU A 190 62.85 -40.43 -16.13
N ASN A 191 62.13 -40.50 -17.25
CA ASN A 191 61.74 -39.32 -18.01
C ASN A 191 60.31 -38.91 -17.64
N VAL A 192 60.12 -37.64 -17.27
CA VAL A 192 58.81 -37.05 -16.97
C VAL A 192 58.60 -35.86 -17.90
N GLU A 193 57.52 -35.91 -18.69
CA GLU A 193 57.12 -34.83 -19.58
C GLU A 193 55.75 -34.30 -19.16
N PHE A 194 55.64 -32.98 -18.94
CA PHE A 194 54.39 -32.34 -18.52
C PHE A 194 53.61 -31.84 -19.74
N ASN A 195 52.34 -32.22 -19.84
CA ASN A 195 51.40 -31.76 -20.85
C ASN A 195 50.51 -30.67 -20.26
N THR A 196 50.86 -29.40 -20.52
CA THR A 196 50.23 -28.22 -19.92
C THR A 196 49.31 -27.44 -20.85
N ASP A 197 49.18 -27.84 -22.12
CA ASP A 197 48.40 -27.12 -23.15
C ASP A 197 46.93 -26.88 -22.77
N ALA A 198 46.35 -27.79 -21.98
CA ALA A 198 44.96 -27.69 -21.53
C ALA A 198 44.79 -26.94 -20.20
N LEU A 199 45.88 -26.54 -19.53
CA LEU A 199 45.80 -25.82 -18.27
C LEU A 199 45.35 -24.38 -18.48
N ARG A 200 44.53 -23.89 -17.55
CA ARG A 200 44.09 -22.49 -17.50
C ARG A 200 45.29 -21.59 -17.22
N VAL A 201 45.41 -20.49 -17.99
CA VAL A 201 46.53 -19.53 -17.91
C VAL A 201 46.15 -18.18 -17.31
N GLU A 202 44.86 -17.89 -17.12
CA GLU A 202 44.39 -16.59 -16.58
C GLU A 202 43.66 -16.79 -15.26
N TYR A 203 44.05 -16.03 -14.24
CA TYR A 203 43.46 -16.08 -12.90
C TYR A 203 43.17 -14.68 -12.38
N PHE A 204 42.15 -14.56 -11.53
CA PHE A 204 41.88 -13.36 -10.77
C PHE A 204 42.61 -13.39 -9.42
N SER A 205 42.98 -12.20 -8.94
CA SER A 205 43.75 -12.02 -7.71
C SER A 205 43.07 -12.55 -6.43
N HIS A 206 41.75 -12.79 -6.46
CA HIS A 206 40.99 -13.37 -5.35
C HIS A 206 40.97 -14.92 -5.36
N GLU A 207 41.37 -15.56 -6.47
CA GLU A 207 41.39 -17.03 -6.57
C GLU A 207 42.54 -17.62 -5.72
N THR A 208 42.29 -18.77 -5.10
CA THR A 208 43.22 -19.38 -4.12
C THR A 208 43.66 -20.80 -4.47
N VAL A 209 43.05 -21.41 -5.51
CA VAL A 209 43.35 -22.78 -5.95
C VAL A 209 43.72 -22.76 -7.43
N PHE A 210 44.83 -23.42 -7.78
CA PHE A 210 45.24 -23.60 -9.18
C PHE A 210 44.40 -24.69 -9.84
N ASP A 211 43.86 -24.42 -11.03
CA ASP A 211 43.05 -25.36 -11.78
C ASP A 211 43.96 -26.34 -12.55
N VAL A 212 44.04 -27.58 -12.05
CA VAL A 212 44.82 -28.67 -12.67
C VAL A 212 44.03 -29.43 -13.75
N THR A 213 42.79 -29.05 -14.02
CA THR A 213 41.89 -29.78 -14.94
C THR A 213 42.50 -29.85 -16.34
N GLY A 214 42.51 -31.07 -16.91
CA GLY A 214 43.07 -31.32 -18.24
C GLY A 214 44.61 -31.40 -18.29
N GLY A 215 45.31 -30.99 -17.24
CA GLY A 215 46.75 -31.15 -17.13
C GLY A 215 47.13 -32.61 -16.88
N THR A 216 48.11 -33.10 -17.63
CA THR A 216 48.65 -34.46 -17.45
C THR A 216 50.17 -34.45 -17.51
N LEU A 217 50.80 -35.55 -17.10
CA LEU A 217 52.21 -35.81 -17.34
C LEU A 217 52.38 -37.23 -17.89
N GLU A 218 53.42 -37.45 -18.69
CA GLU A 218 53.84 -38.76 -19.15
C GLU A 218 55.13 -39.18 -18.44
N VAL A 219 55.09 -40.35 -17.80
CA VAL A 219 56.26 -40.99 -17.21
C VAL A 219 56.74 -42.10 -18.11
N THR A 220 57.98 -42.03 -18.58
CA THR A 220 58.57 -42.98 -19.51
C THR A 220 59.86 -43.58 -18.96
N SER A 221 60.06 -44.88 -19.19
CA SER A 221 61.30 -45.58 -18.83
C SER A 221 62.51 -45.05 -19.63
N ALA A 222 63.73 -45.25 -19.13
CA ALA A 222 64.99 -44.87 -19.78
C ALA A 222 65.08 -45.26 -21.26
N ASP A 223 64.57 -46.45 -21.58
CA ASP A 223 64.63 -47.10 -22.88
C ASP A 223 63.38 -46.89 -23.73
N GLY A 224 62.41 -46.09 -23.25
CA GLY A 224 61.17 -45.76 -23.96
C GLY A 224 60.19 -46.92 -24.11
N LYS A 225 60.37 -48.04 -23.40
CA LYS A 225 59.55 -49.24 -23.59
C LYS A 225 58.26 -49.27 -22.78
N LYS A 226 58.16 -48.53 -21.68
CA LYS A 226 56.91 -48.34 -20.92
C LYS A 226 56.68 -46.85 -20.71
N THR A 227 55.47 -46.41 -20.99
CA THR A 227 54.98 -45.05 -20.78
C THR A 227 53.64 -45.11 -20.04
N GLU A 228 53.44 -44.21 -19.09
CA GLU A 228 52.21 -44.04 -18.32
C GLU A 228 51.81 -42.57 -18.31
N THR A 229 50.51 -42.28 -18.53
CA THR A 229 49.95 -40.94 -18.40
C THR A 229 49.30 -40.78 -17.03
N VAL A 230 49.68 -39.74 -16.30
CA VAL A 230 49.18 -39.42 -14.96
C VAL A 230 48.50 -38.05 -15.00
N ALA A 231 47.33 -37.91 -14.39
CA ALA A 231 46.68 -36.61 -14.24
C ALA A 231 47.41 -35.74 -13.22
N LEU A 232 47.52 -34.45 -13.47
CA LEU A 232 48.08 -33.51 -12.50
C LEU A 232 47.14 -33.37 -11.29
N THR A 233 47.75 -33.20 -10.12
CA THR A 233 47.06 -32.97 -8.86
C THR A 233 47.59 -31.69 -8.21
N VAL A 234 46.79 -31.04 -7.36
CA VAL A 234 47.14 -29.72 -6.79
C VAL A 234 48.41 -29.75 -5.92
N ASP A 235 48.72 -30.88 -5.30
CA ASP A 235 49.94 -31.14 -4.52
C ASP A 235 51.22 -31.19 -5.38
N MET A 236 51.07 -31.32 -6.70
CA MET A 236 52.18 -31.17 -7.66
C MET A 236 52.46 -29.69 -7.99
N VAL A 237 51.63 -28.74 -7.54
CA VAL A 237 51.74 -27.31 -7.87
C VAL A 237 52.35 -26.53 -6.71
N SER A 238 53.31 -25.65 -7.00
CA SER A 238 53.86 -24.69 -6.04
C SER A 238 54.08 -23.31 -6.67
N GLY A 239 54.18 -22.28 -5.84
CA GLY A 239 54.38 -20.89 -6.31
C GLY A 239 53.13 -20.16 -6.79
N PHE A 240 51.95 -20.80 -6.77
CA PHE A 240 50.68 -20.16 -7.07
C PHE A 240 50.29 -19.17 -5.94
N ASN A 241 50.32 -17.88 -6.24
CA ASN A 241 49.96 -16.80 -5.32
C ASN A 241 49.30 -15.62 -6.05
N PRO A 242 48.04 -15.76 -6.52
CA PRO A 242 47.33 -14.70 -7.22
C PRO A 242 47.17 -13.40 -6.42
N SER A 243 47.16 -13.48 -5.08
CA SER A 243 47.05 -12.31 -4.20
C SER A 243 48.20 -11.30 -4.29
N SER A 244 49.26 -11.63 -5.06
CA SER A 244 50.38 -10.71 -5.34
C SER A 244 50.04 -9.61 -6.34
N ALA A 245 48.97 -9.77 -7.14
CA ALA A 245 48.54 -8.76 -8.08
C ALA A 245 48.00 -7.52 -7.34
N THR A 246 48.33 -6.32 -7.84
CA THR A 246 47.86 -5.04 -7.32
C THR A 246 46.98 -4.34 -8.34
N ALA A 247 46.38 -3.19 -7.99
CA ALA A 247 45.52 -2.43 -8.90
C ALA A 247 46.20 -2.02 -10.24
N GLU A 248 47.53 -2.06 -10.33
CA GLU A 248 48.27 -1.84 -11.59
C GLU A 248 48.17 -3.01 -12.58
N ASN A 249 47.75 -4.19 -12.11
CA ASN A 249 47.66 -5.42 -12.88
C ASN A 249 46.26 -5.62 -13.48
N THR A 250 46.00 -5.00 -14.62
CA THR A 250 44.71 -5.07 -15.32
C THR A 250 44.68 -6.22 -16.34
N ALA A 251 43.53 -6.45 -17.00
CA ALA A 251 43.45 -7.40 -18.11
C ALA A 251 44.40 -7.05 -19.29
N GLU A 252 44.68 -5.76 -19.50
CA GLU A 252 45.62 -5.30 -20.53
C GLU A 252 47.10 -5.37 -20.08
N ASN A 253 47.34 -5.44 -18.77
CA ASN A 253 48.67 -5.49 -18.17
C ASN A 253 48.69 -6.46 -16.96
N PRO A 254 48.49 -7.78 -17.18
CA PRO A 254 48.40 -8.73 -16.07
C PRO A 254 49.74 -8.92 -15.38
N LEU A 255 49.72 -9.39 -14.13
CA LEU A 255 50.91 -9.87 -13.44
C LEU A 255 51.28 -11.25 -13.99
N GLU A 256 52.39 -11.35 -14.69
CA GLU A 256 52.97 -12.65 -15.03
C GLU A 256 53.52 -13.33 -13.75
N GLN A 257 53.00 -14.51 -13.43
CA GLN A 257 53.43 -15.31 -12.30
C GLN A 257 53.90 -16.69 -12.78
N VAL A 258 55.07 -17.10 -12.31
CA VAL A 258 55.63 -18.43 -12.60
C VAL A 258 55.23 -19.37 -11.47
N VAL A 259 54.48 -20.42 -11.81
CA VAL A 259 54.19 -21.57 -10.93
C VAL A 259 55.08 -22.75 -11.32
N PHE A 260 55.28 -23.68 -10.41
CA PHE A 260 56.13 -24.85 -10.63
C PHE A 260 55.30 -26.14 -10.50
N LEU A 261 55.32 -26.96 -11.55
CA LEU A 261 54.75 -28.31 -11.57
C LEU A 261 55.85 -29.32 -11.23
N THR A 262 55.66 -30.11 -10.19
CA THR A 262 56.70 -30.97 -9.62
C THR A 262 56.20 -32.42 -9.49
N TYR A 263 57.00 -33.35 -9.99
CA TYR A 263 56.76 -34.79 -9.85
C TYR A 263 58.09 -35.52 -9.64
N GLY A 264 58.23 -36.20 -8.49
CA GLY A 264 59.51 -36.78 -8.07
C GLY A 264 60.59 -35.70 -7.89
N SER A 265 61.72 -35.83 -8.59
CA SER A 265 62.81 -34.84 -8.60
C SER A 265 62.71 -33.82 -9.74
N GLN A 266 61.73 -33.95 -10.65
CA GLN A 266 61.55 -33.09 -11.80
C GLN A 266 60.62 -31.93 -11.45
N SER A 267 60.97 -30.72 -11.87
CA SER A 267 60.17 -29.51 -11.66
C SER A 267 60.25 -28.62 -12.89
N VAL A 268 59.10 -28.22 -13.44
CA VAL A 268 59.01 -27.37 -14.63
C VAL A 268 58.23 -26.08 -14.34
N PRO A 269 58.68 -24.92 -14.86
CA PRO A 269 57.94 -23.68 -14.73
C PRO A 269 56.74 -23.63 -15.69
N PHE A 270 55.62 -23.08 -15.22
CA PHE A 270 54.44 -22.77 -16.01
C PHE A 270 54.04 -21.32 -15.70
N THR A 271 53.85 -20.49 -16.73
CA THR A 271 53.52 -19.08 -16.55
C THR A 271 52.03 -18.86 -16.65
N ILE A 272 51.48 -18.11 -15.68
CA ILE A 272 50.09 -17.65 -15.67
C ILE A 272 50.03 -16.12 -15.63
N ASN A 273 48.88 -15.58 -16.02
CA ASN A 273 48.54 -14.17 -15.98
C ASN A 273 47.53 -13.94 -14.84
N VAL A 274 47.87 -13.06 -13.92
CA VAL A 274 46.99 -12.71 -12.79
C VAL A 274 46.46 -11.29 -12.95
N ILE A 275 45.14 -11.15 -12.91
CA ILE A 275 44.42 -9.88 -13.06
C ILE A 275 43.86 -9.46 -11.70
N TYR A 276 44.06 -8.19 -11.33
CA TYR A 276 43.46 -7.63 -10.13
C TYR A 276 41.95 -7.52 -10.29
N SER A 277 41.22 -8.12 -9.36
CA SER A 277 39.76 -8.26 -9.42
C SER A 277 39.03 -7.25 -8.54
N GLU A 278 37.77 -6.99 -8.88
CA GLU A 278 36.86 -6.17 -8.05
C GLU A 278 36.70 -6.74 -6.63
N VAL A 279 36.68 -8.07 -6.48
CA VAL A 279 36.71 -8.72 -5.16
C VAL A 279 37.93 -8.28 -4.34
N SER A 280 39.11 -8.26 -4.94
CA SER A 280 40.33 -7.79 -4.26
C SER A 280 40.32 -6.30 -3.98
N TYR A 281 39.77 -5.48 -4.89
CA TYR A 281 39.57 -4.04 -4.68
C TYR A 281 38.72 -3.75 -3.43
N VAL A 282 37.52 -4.34 -3.35
CA VAL A 282 36.61 -4.14 -2.21
C VAL A 282 37.24 -4.64 -0.92
N LYS A 283 37.91 -5.80 -0.92
CA LYS A 283 38.62 -6.33 0.25
C LYS A 283 39.76 -5.43 0.72
N ALA A 284 40.52 -4.83 -0.20
CA ALA A 284 41.59 -3.91 0.14
C ALA A 284 41.05 -2.68 0.89
N ILE A 285 39.93 -2.11 0.43
CA ILE A 285 39.26 -1.00 1.10
C ILE A 285 38.73 -1.41 2.47
N ALA A 286 38.01 -2.54 2.56
CA ALA A 286 37.47 -3.02 3.83
C ALA A 286 38.58 -3.21 4.88
N LYS A 287 39.71 -3.81 4.47
CA LYS A 287 40.88 -3.99 5.33
C LYS A 287 41.52 -2.68 5.76
N ASP A 288 41.64 -1.70 4.86
CA ASP A 288 42.17 -0.37 5.17
C ASP A 288 41.28 0.34 6.21
N ILE A 289 39.96 0.31 5.99
CA ILE A 289 38.97 0.86 6.92
C ILE A 289 39.08 0.19 8.29
N ILE A 290 39.02 -1.15 8.36
CA ILE A 290 39.15 -1.88 9.63
C ILE A 290 40.47 -1.53 10.33
N THR A 291 41.55 -1.37 9.58
CA THR A 291 42.87 -1.05 10.14
C THR A 291 42.93 0.37 10.71
N LYS A 292 42.38 1.35 9.99
CA LYS A 292 42.38 2.77 10.38
C LYS A 292 41.39 3.07 11.52
N THR A 293 40.42 2.19 11.78
CA THR A 293 39.25 2.52 12.61
C THR A 293 39.05 1.64 13.85
N LYS A 294 40.05 0.84 14.22
CA LYS A 294 40.00 -0.10 15.36
C LYS A 294 39.52 0.48 16.70
N SER A 295 39.59 1.79 16.90
CA SER A 295 39.20 2.48 18.14
C SER A 295 37.81 3.13 18.11
N VAL A 296 37.06 3.02 17.01
CA VAL A 296 35.73 3.64 16.89
C VAL A 296 34.72 2.86 17.72
N ASN A 297 34.04 3.56 18.64
CA ASN A 297 32.92 3.00 19.38
C ASN A 297 31.64 3.16 18.55
N TRP A 298 31.13 2.05 18.03
CA TRP A 298 29.91 2.01 17.23
C TRP A 298 28.63 2.03 18.03
N PHE A 299 28.67 1.97 19.36
CA PHE A 299 27.49 1.85 20.23
C PHE A 299 27.15 3.18 20.94
N GLN A 300 27.37 4.30 20.26
CA GLN A 300 27.00 5.63 20.78
C GLN A 300 25.48 5.83 20.71
N PRO A 301 24.83 6.56 21.63
CA PRO A 301 23.38 6.78 21.59
C PRO A 301 22.91 7.50 20.32
N ASP A 302 23.77 8.37 19.77
CA ASP A 302 23.49 9.18 18.58
C ASP A 302 24.54 8.90 17.50
N ILE A 303 24.06 8.44 16.34
CA ILE A 303 24.89 8.12 15.17
C ILE A 303 25.64 9.34 14.62
N ALA A 304 25.08 10.55 14.77
CA ALA A 304 25.70 11.79 14.31
C ALA A 304 27.01 12.11 15.06
N GLN A 305 27.22 11.53 16.24
CA GLN A 305 28.44 11.68 17.02
C GLN A 305 29.60 10.81 16.49
N ILE A 306 29.30 9.83 15.65
CA ILE A 306 30.32 9.00 15.00
C ILE A 306 30.93 9.82 13.85
N ARG A 307 32.17 10.26 14.03
CA ARG A 307 32.93 11.01 13.02
C ARG A 307 33.55 10.05 12.01
N VAL A 308 33.21 10.23 10.75
CA VAL A 308 33.80 9.53 9.60
C VAL A 308 34.61 10.54 8.80
N SER A 309 35.86 10.22 8.46
CA SER A 309 36.63 11.08 7.56
C SER A 309 36.09 10.93 6.13
N VAL A 310 36.14 12.02 5.35
CA VAL A 310 35.70 12.04 3.95
C VAL A 310 36.34 10.89 3.15
N GLU A 311 37.66 10.71 3.28
CA GLU A 311 38.39 9.60 2.61
C GLU A 311 37.82 8.22 2.94
N ILE A 312 37.54 7.93 4.22
CA ILE A 312 37.00 6.62 4.63
C ILE A 312 35.57 6.44 4.13
N GLY A 313 34.76 7.49 4.21
CA GLY A 313 33.39 7.49 3.75
C GLY A 313 33.26 7.28 2.24
N GLU A 314 34.00 8.04 1.44
CA GLU A 314 34.03 7.91 -0.03
C GLU A 314 34.52 6.53 -0.46
N ASN A 315 35.59 6.03 0.17
CA ASN A 315 36.09 4.68 -0.11
C ASN A 315 35.05 3.61 0.25
N ALA A 316 34.36 3.75 1.39
CA ALA A 316 33.30 2.83 1.79
C ALA A 316 32.15 2.81 0.79
N LEU A 317 31.67 3.98 0.35
CA LEU A 317 30.62 4.07 -0.68
C LEU A 317 31.08 3.45 -2.01
N SER A 318 32.30 3.74 -2.48
CA SER A 318 32.86 3.16 -3.71
C SER A 318 32.98 1.63 -3.65
N ALA A 319 33.45 1.12 -2.51
CA ALA A 319 33.55 -0.31 -2.25
C ALA A 319 32.17 -0.98 -2.19
N LEU A 320 31.16 -0.34 -1.58
CA LEU A 320 29.79 -0.85 -1.55
C LEU A 320 29.16 -0.86 -2.95
N THR A 321 29.35 0.18 -3.76
CA THR A 321 28.90 0.19 -5.16
C THR A 321 29.46 -1.00 -5.93
N SER A 322 30.78 -1.24 -5.78
CA SER A 322 31.46 -2.36 -6.44
C SER A 322 30.97 -3.70 -5.89
N TYR A 323 30.78 -3.81 -4.57
CA TYR A 323 30.26 -5.00 -3.90
C TYR A 323 28.87 -5.41 -4.41
N PHE A 324 27.95 -4.44 -4.57
CA PHE A 324 26.60 -4.76 -5.05
C PHE A 324 26.57 -5.23 -6.50
N ALA A 325 27.54 -4.81 -7.32
CA ALA A 325 27.70 -5.26 -8.70
C ALA A 325 28.29 -6.69 -8.83
N LEU A 326 28.84 -7.26 -7.76
CA LEU A 326 29.39 -8.62 -7.76
C LEU A 326 28.31 -9.70 -7.84
N SER A 327 28.66 -10.86 -8.41
CA SER A 327 27.84 -12.07 -8.36
C SER A 327 27.73 -12.64 -6.94
N ASP A 328 26.75 -13.50 -6.69
CA ASP A 328 26.57 -14.14 -5.37
C ASP A 328 27.78 -15.04 -4.99
N GLU A 329 28.39 -15.68 -5.99
CA GLU A 329 29.61 -16.49 -5.81
C GLU A 329 30.80 -15.60 -5.37
N GLU A 330 30.93 -14.41 -5.94
CA GLU A 330 31.96 -13.44 -5.57
C GLU A 330 31.71 -12.80 -4.20
N LYS A 331 30.45 -12.51 -3.87
CA LYS A 331 30.05 -11.99 -2.55
C LYS A 331 30.35 -12.98 -1.42
N ALA A 332 30.40 -14.28 -1.70
CA ALA A 332 30.76 -15.31 -0.72
C ALA A 332 32.22 -15.23 -0.24
N PHE A 333 33.10 -14.49 -0.94
CA PHE A 333 34.48 -14.30 -0.50
C PHE A 333 34.63 -13.32 0.67
N PHE A 334 33.62 -12.49 0.97
CA PHE A 334 33.72 -11.47 2.01
C PHE A 334 33.33 -12.01 3.39
N THR A 335 34.09 -11.61 4.40
CA THR A 335 33.76 -11.89 5.79
C THR A 335 32.68 -10.93 6.31
N VAL A 336 31.95 -11.35 7.34
CA VAL A 336 30.97 -10.49 8.03
C VAL A 336 31.62 -9.23 8.58
N GLU A 337 32.88 -9.29 9.05
CA GLU A 337 33.61 -8.12 9.55
C GLU A 337 33.88 -7.09 8.43
N GLU A 338 34.31 -7.56 7.25
CA GLU A 338 34.56 -6.70 6.08
C GLU A 338 33.27 -6.00 5.62
N THR A 339 32.18 -6.75 5.43
CA THR A 339 30.90 -6.16 4.98
C THR A 339 30.28 -5.26 6.04
N THR A 340 30.36 -5.63 7.32
CA THR A 340 29.90 -4.79 8.45
C THR A 340 30.66 -3.47 8.50
N ALA A 341 31.98 -3.49 8.32
CA ALA A 341 32.78 -2.27 8.31
C ALA A 341 32.39 -1.35 7.15
N LEU A 342 32.27 -1.91 5.94
CA LEU A 342 31.83 -1.16 4.76
C LEU A 342 30.45 -0.55 4.97
N ALA A 343 29.45 -1.34 5.40
CA ALA A 343 28.08 -0.89 5.61
C ALA A 343 28.00 0.25 6.64
N ARG A 344 28.65 0.11 7.80
CA ARG A 344 28.64 1.14 8.86
C ARG A 344 29.22 2.47 8.41
N TYR A 345 30.38 2.44 7.74
CA TYR A 345 31.01 3.67 7.24
C TYR A 345 30.27 4.26 6.04
N GLY A 346 29.77 3.39 5.15
CA GLY A 346 28.97 3.77 3.99
C GLY A 346 27.69 4.48 4.39
N ILE A 347 26.89 3.91 5.30
CA ILE A 347 25.65 4.55 5.77
C ILE A 347 25.96 5.85 6.50
N ARG A 348 26.90 5.85 7.45
CA ARG A 348 27.17 7.05 8.24
C ARG A 348 27.56 8.24 7.36
N TYR A 349 28.47 8.03 6.41
CA TYR A 349 28.89 9.08 5.50
C TYR A 349 27.84 9.38 4.42
N GLY A 350 27.17 8.36 3.92
CA GLY A 350 26.14 8.49 2.90
C GLY A 350 24.93 9.28 3.36
N ILE A 351 24.54 9.17 4.63
CA ILE A 351 23.50 10.01 5.25
C ILE A 351 23.91 11.49 5.25
N ASP A 352 25.16 11.82 5.62
CA ASP A 352 25.63 13.21 5.60
C ASP A 352 25.62 13.76 4.16
N LYS A 353 26.05 12.94 3.20
CA LYS A 353 26.01 13.31 1.78
C LYS A 353 24.59 13.48 1.25
N TYR A 354 23.67 12.62 1.67
CA TYR A 354 22.25 12.75 1.36
C TYR A 354 21.69 14.08 1.87
N GLU A 355 21.99 14.45 3.13
CA GLU A 355 21.54 15.72 3.71
C GLU A 355 22.09 16.95 2.95
N ASP A 356 23.32 16.88 2.46
CA ASP A 356 23.93 17.95 1.65
C ASP A 356 23.30 18.07 0.25
N GLU A 357 22.82 16.96 -0.32
CA GLU A 357 22.37 16.87 -1.72
C GLU A 357 20.85 16.79 -1.91
N LYS A 358 20.06 16.56 -0.85
CA LYS A 358 18.59 16.30 -0.94
C LYS A 358 17.74 17.41 -1.54
N ASN A 359 18.24 18.65 -1.53
CA ASN A 359 17.55 19.81 -2.11
C ASN A 359 17.77 19.95 -3.63
N VAL A 360 17.99 18.83 -4.32
CA VAL A 360 18.10 18.80 -5.78
C VAL A 360 16.74 19.00 -6.46
N TYR A 361 15.67 18.55 -5.80
CA TYR A 361 14.29 18.78 -6.24
C TYR A 361 13.81 20.17 -5.83
N LYS A 362 13.05 20.82 -6.71
CA LYS A 362 12.51 22.16 -6.53
C LYS A 362 11.06 22.16 -6.05
N MET A 363 10.24 21.29 -6.66
CA MET A 363 8.83 21.11 -6.36
C MET A 363 8.63 20.07 -5.27
N ILE A 364 9.52 19.08 -5.15
CA ILE A 364 9.38 18.00 -4.17
C ILE A 364 10.30 18.27 -2.97
N SER A 365 9.72 18.34 -1.76
CA SER A 365 10.47 18.22 -0.52
C SER A 365 10.48 16.78 -0.04
N ILE A 366 11.56 16.43 0.65
CA ILE A 366 11.75 15.10 1.20
C ILE A 366 11.66 15.20 2.74
N ASP A 367 10.54 14.77 3.31
CA ASP A 367 10.26 14.82 4.74
C ASP A 367 10.53 13.46 5.42
N SER A 368 11.21 13.47 6.56
CA SER A 368 11.62 12.27 7.30
C SER A 368 10.46 11.49 7.93
N GLN A 369 9.32 12.13 8.16
CA GLN A 369 8.15 11.55 8.80
C GLN A 369 7.08 11.13 7.78
N TYR A 370 6.98 11.84 6.65
CA TYR A 370 5.87 11.67 5.70
C TYR A 370 6.29 11.31 4.27
N GLY A 371 7.58 11.37 3.92
CA GLY A 371 8.06 11.05 2.57
C GLY A 371 8.12 12.25 1.62
N TYR A 372 7.94 11.98 0.32
CA TYR A 372 7.90 13.03 -0.70
C TYR A 372 6.61 13.87 -0.59
N GLN A 373 6.77 15.18 -0.47
CA GLN A 373 5.67 16.15 -0.44
C GLN A 373 5.90 17.26 -1.46
N PHE A 374 4.86 17.96 -1.90
CA PHE A 374 5.03 19.17 -2.70
C PHE A 374 5.35 20.37 -1.83
N THR A 375 6.27 21.19 -2.31
CA THR A 375 6.58 22.49 -1.72
C THR A 375 5.54 23.52 -2.14
N GLU A 376 5.39 24.58 -1.34
CA GLU A 376 4.54 25.74 -1.67
C GLU A 376 4.97 26.46 -2.96
N ALA A 377 6.17 26.18 -3.47
CA ALA A 377 6.72 26.73 -4.72
C ALA A 377 6.44 25.84 -5.95
N SER A 378 5.41 24.99 -5.90
CA SER A 378 5.04 24.11 -7.01
C SER A 378 4.68 24.90 -8.28
N SER A 379 5.33 24.57 -9.39
CA SER A 379 5.06 25.17 -10.69
C SER A 379 5.28 24.14 -11.79
N TYR A 380 4.60 24.31 -12.92
CA TYR A 380 4.76 23.45 -14.08
C TYR A 380 6.23 23.36 -14.57
N GLU A 381 7.00 24.45 -14.49
CA GLU A 381 8.42 24.43 -14.85
C GLU A 381 9.26 23.61 -13.85
N ASN A 382 9.04 23.81 -12.55
CA ASN A 382 9.72 23.01 -11.52
C ASN A 382 9.34 21.53 -11.61
N ALA A 383 8.07 21.22 -11.92
CA ALA A 383 7.59 19.85 -12.13
C ALA A 383 8.38 19.14 -13.25
N LYS A 384 8.55 19.81 -14.39
CA LYS A 384 9.33 19.26 -15.52
C LYS A 384 10.80 19.07 -15.19
N GLU A 385 11.40 20.02 -14.49
CA GLU A 385 12.79 19.89 -14.05
C GLU A 385 12.95 18.71 -13.07
N ASP A 386 12.11 18.62 -12.05
CA ASP A 386 12.13 17.52 -11.09
C ASP A 386 11.84 16.18 -11.76
N TYR A 387 10.92 16.12 -12.73
CA TYR A 387 10.68 14.92 -13.53
C TYR A 387 11.93 14.48 -14.30
N GLN A 388 12.71 15.41 -14.86
CA GLN A 388 13.98 15.08 -15.51
C GLN A 388 15.02 14.58 -14.50
N ILE A 389 15.12 15.23 -13.34
CA ILE A 389 16.03 14.86 -12.25
C ILE A 389 15.68 13.46 -11.72
N LEU A 390 14.40 13.16 -11.47
CA LEU A 390 13.92 11.85 -11.02
C LEU A 390 14.29 10.72 -11.99
N ASN A 391 14.24 10.99 -13.29
CA ASN A 391 14.53 10.01 -14.34
C ASN A 391 16.01 9.91 -14.73
N ASP A 392 16.86 10.82 -14.27
CA ASP A 392 18.31 10.74 -14.50
C ASP A 392 18.96 9.78 -13.49
N LYS A 393 19.02 8.50 -13.85
CA LYS A 393 19.69 7.45 -13.06
C LYS A 393 21.21 7.66 -12.91
N THR A 394 21.81 8.60 -13.62
CA THR A 394 23.24 8.92 -13.54
C THR A 394 23.55 10.09 -12.62
N LEU A 395 22.52 10.81 -12.16
CA LEU A 395 22.67 11.92 -11.24
C LEU A 395 23.29 11.44 -9.91
N PRO A 396 24.33 12.12 -9.38
CA PRO A 396 25.04 11.68 -8.17
C PRO A 396 24.12 11.39 -6.97
N PHE A 397 23.10 12.23 -6.76
CA PHE A 397 22.12 12.06 -5.69
C PHE A 397 21.27 10.78 -5.87
N ASN A 398 20.84 10.50 -7.10
CA ASN A 398 20.06 9.29 -7.41
C ASN A 398 20.89 8.01 -7.27
N VAL A 399 22.15 8.05 -7.70
CA VAL A 399 23.10 6.94 -7.50
C VAL A 399 23.34 6.69 -6.02
N LEU A 400 23.48 7.75 -5.22
CA LEU A 400 23.62 7.66 -3.77
C LEU A 400 22.37 7.03 -3.14
N MET A 401 21.17 7.49 -3.52
CA MET A 401 19.89 6.97 -3.03
C MET A 401 19.75 5.46 -3.29
N ASP A 402 20.00 5.02 -4.52
CA ASP A 402 19.91 3.61 -4.91
C ASP A 402 20.94 2.76 -4.14
N LEU A 403 22.15 3.30 -3.94
CA LEU A 403 23.19 2.64 -3.15
C LEU A 403 22.76 2.49 -1.68
N LEU A 404 22.28 3.56 -1.05
CA LEU A 404 21.84 3.50 0.35
C LEU A 404 20.69 2.53 0.53
N THR A 405 19.71 2.51 -0.38
CA THR A 405 18.61 1.54 -0.38
C THR A 405 19.13 0.11 -0.40
N ASN A 406 20.06 -0.23 -1.31
CA ASN A 406 20.69 -1.56 -1.34
C ASN A 406 21.43 -1.90 -0.04
N VAL A 407 22.09 -0.92 0.58
CA VAL A 407 22.75 -1.09 1.88
C VAL A 407 21.73 -1.37 2.98
N ASN A 408 20.60 -0.66 3.02
CA ASN A 408 19.52 -0.92 3.96
C ASN A 408 18.98 -2.34 3.82
N ASP A 409 18.66 -2.73 2.58
CA ASP A 409 18.00 -4.00 2.29
C ASP A 409 18.91 -5.20 2.60
N THR A 410 20.22 -5.03 2.40
CA THR A 410 21.21 -6.10 2.60
C THR A 410 21.80 -6.12 4.01
N PHE A 411 21.99 -4.95 4.62
CA PHE A 411 22.72 -4.79 5.88
C PHE A 411 21.87 -4.12 6.98
N GLY A 412 20.56 -4.06 6.82
CA GLY A 412 19.64 -3.40 7.75
C GLY A 412 19.80 -3.83 9.20
N ASP A 413 20.05 -5.13 9.45
CA ASP A 413 20.24 -5.71 10.79
C ASP A 413 21.58 -5.35 11.46
N VAL A 414 22.51 -4.72 10.74
CA VAL A 414 23.81 -4.35 11.29
C VAL A 414 23.64 -3.27 12.35
N THR A 415 24.06 -3.55 13.58
CA THR A 415 24.02 -2.58 14.68
C THR A 415 24.95 -1.40 14.41
N ILE A 416 24.42 -0.19 14.58
CA ILE A 416 25.13 1.09 14.53
C ILE A 416 24.45 2.05 15.50
N GLY A 417 25.20 2.80 16.30
CA GLY A 417 24.63 3.64 17.35
C GLY A 417 23.83 2.86 18.41
N ALA A 418 22.63 3.34 18.71
CA ALA A 418 21.68 2.73 19.66
C ALA A 418 20.75 1.67 19.03
N GLY A 419 20.79 1.51 17.70
CA GLY A 419 19.88 0.65 16.94
C GLY A 419 20.60 -0.08 15.81
N THR A 420 19.86 -0.37 14.77
CA THR A 420 20.33 -1.03 13.54
C THR A 420 20.38 -0.04 12.39
N ILE A 421 21.07 -0.37 11.30
CA ILE A 421 21.06 0.45 10.07
C ILE A 421 19.62 0.74 9.66
N PHE A 422 18.74 -0.27 9.69
CA PHE A 422 17.33 -0.12 9.39
C PHE A 422 16.63 0.93 10.28
N ASP A 423 16.87 0.90 11.60
CA ASP A 423 16.26 1.86 12.55
C ASP A 423 16.67 3.31 12.28
N TYR A 424 17.88 3.54 11.77
CA TYR A 424 18.30 4.89 11.37
C TYR A 424 17.79 5.26 9.99
N MET A 425 17.76 4.29 9.07
CA MET A 425 17.36 4.53 7.69
C MET A 425 15.85 4.74 7.54
N ILE A 426 15.02 4.26 8.45
CA ILE A 426 13.57 4.57 8.45
C ILE A 426 13.28 6.07 8.64
N MET A 427 14.21 6.82 9.25
CA MET A 427 14.10 8.29 9.40
C MET A 427 14.43 9.03 8.09
N TYR A 428 14.90 8.33 7.08
CA TYR A 428 15.20 8.89 5.77
C TYR A 428 14.25 8.21 4.78
N PRO A 429 13.54 8.96 3.94
CA PRO A 429 12.55 8.38 3.02
C PRO A 429 13.23 7.79 1.78
N LEU A 430 14.20 6.92 2.02
CA LEU A 430 14.96 6.17 1.02
C LEU A 430 14.10 5.04 0.40
N GLY A 431 12.98 4.70 1.06
CA GLY A 431 12.05 3.64 0.65
C GLY A 431 10.83 4.10 -0.15
N TYR A 432 10.72 5.39 -0.50
CA TYR A 432 9.68 5.80 -1.43
C TYR A 432 10.10 5.46 -2.86
N ASP A 433 9.19 4.81 -3.58
CA ASP A 433 9.43 4.39 -4.94
C ASP A 433 9.61 5.62 -5.84
N ARG A 434 10.88 5.94 -6.17
CA ARG A 434 11.23 7.02 -7.08
C ARG A 434 10.53 6.85 -8.43
N GLU A 435 10.28 5.61 -8.85
CA GLU A 435 9.52 5.30 -10.07
C GLU A 435 8.07 5.73 -9.91
N LEU A 436 7.41 5.38 -8.80
CA LEU A 436 6.05 5.84 -8.46
C LEU A 436 5.94 7.37 -8.47
N VAL A 437 6.90 8.08 -7.86
CA VAL A 437 6.90 9.55 -7.83
C VAL A 437 7.14 10.14 -9.22
N SER A 438 8.03 9.53 -10.00
CA SER A 438 8.26 9.89 -11.40
C SER A 438 7.00 9.69 -12.26
N ASP A 439 6.32 8.56 -12.12
CA ASP A 439 5.08 8.24 -12.83
C ASP A 439 3.96 9.21 -12.48
N LEU A 440 3.80 9.53 -11.19
CA LEU A 440 2.85 10.54 -10.74
C LEU A 440 3.19 11.90 -11.36
N MET A 441 4.45 12.35 -11.28
CA MET A 441 4.86 13.63 -11.85
C MET A 441 4.64 13.68 -13.37
N GLY A 442 4.98 12.60 -14.08
CA GLY A 442 4.74 12.46 -15.51
C GLY A 442 3.25 12.54 -15.86
N LEU A 443 2.38 11.92 -15.05
CA LEU A 443 0.93 12.03 -15.20
C LEU A 443 0.44 13.47 -15.00
N LEU A 444 0.87 14.14 -13.93
CA LEU A 444 0.45 15.53 -13.65
C LEU A 444 0.85 16.48 -14.78
N ILE A 445 2.09 16.38 -15.27
CA ILE A 445 2.60 17.13 -16.42
C ILE A 445 1.74 16.84 -17.66
N TYR A 446 1.47 15.56 -17.95
CA TYR A 446 0.67 15.17 -19.11
C TYR A 446 -0.77 15.71 -19.04
N VAL A 447 -1.42 15.62 -17.88
CA VAL A 447 -2.77 16.16 -17.66
C VAL A 447 -2.79 17.67 -17.90
N TYR A 448 -1.82 18.40 -17.35
CA TYR A 448 -1.71 19.84 -17.59
C TYR A 448 -1.45 20.15 -19.07
N ASP A 449 -0.52 19.43 -19.72
CA ASP A 449 -0.18 19.63 -21.13
C ASP A 449 -1.40 19.48 -22.04
N GLU A 450 -2.22 18.45 -21.82
CA GLU A 450 -3.47 18.25 -22.57
C GLU A 450 -4.45 19.40 -22.32
N ILE A 451 -4.66 19.83 -21.08
CA ILE A 451 -5.60 20.90 -20.78
C ILE A 451 -5.05 22.29 -21.17
N SER A 452 -3.73 22.45 -21.34
CA SER A 452 -3.11 23.72 -21.76
C SER A 452 -3.56 24.19 -23.16
N TYR A 453 -4.10 23.28 -24.00
CA TYR A 453 -4.72 23.61 -25.28
C TYR A 453 -6.06 24.35 -25.14
N ILE A 454 -6.68 24.28 -23.95
CA ILE A 454 -7.91 25.00 -23.63
C ILE A 454 -7.56 26.43 -23.19
N PRO A 455 -8.12 27.47 -23.83
CA PRO A 455 -7.87 28.85 -23.42
C PRO A 455 -8.36 29.11 -21.99
N THR A 456 -7.84 30.17 -21.35
CA THR A 456 -8.25 30.60 -20.00
C THR A 456 -9.75 30.90 -19.89
N GLU A 457 -10.32 31.48 -20.95
CA GLU A 457 -11.77 31.64 -21.09
C GLU A 457 -12.30 30.55 -21.99
N TRP A 458 -13.14 29.67 -21.44
CA TRP A 458 -13.70 28.53 -22.14
C TRP A 458 -15.21 28.43 -21.93
N ASP A 459 -15.86 27.79 -22.89
CA ASP A 459 -17.28 27.45 -22.91
C ASP A 459 -17.45 26.09 -23.58
N LEU A 460 -18.68 25.56 -23.62
CA LEU A 460 -18.93 24.26 -24.25
C LEU A 460 -18.46 24.19 -25.71
N THR A 461 -18.58 25.29 -26.47
CA THR A 461 -18.12 25.38 -27.87
C THR A 461 -16.62 25.15 -27.98
N THR A 462 -15.86 25.79 -27.09
CA THR A 462 -14.41 25.70 -27.03
C THR A 462 -13.94 24.33 -26.57
N LEU A 463 -14.64 23.74 -25.58
CA LEU A 463 -14.36 22.39 -25.13
C LEU A 463 -14.66 21.35 -26.22
N GLU A 464 -15.78 21.45 -26.93
CA GLU A 464 -16.10 20.56 -28.05
C GLU A 464 -15.08 20.64 -29.19
N SER A 465 -14.57 21.85 -29.47
CA SER A 465 -13.52 22.05 -30.47
C SER A 465 -12.19 21.42 -30.09
N ASN A 466 -11.94 21.21 -28.80
CA ASN A 466 -10.71 20.65 -28.24
C ASN A 466 -10.95 19.32 -27.48
N LYS A 467 -12.07 18.64 -27.73
CA LYS A 467 -12.53 17.52 -26.89
C LYS A 467 -11.54 16.38 -26.77
N THR A 468 -10.73 16.13 -27.80
CA THR A 468 -9.68 15.10 -27.75
C THR A 468 -8.73 15.34 -26.58
N HIS A 469 -8.35 16.59 -26.33
CA HIS A 469 -7.45 16.96 -25.25
C HIS A 469 -8.11 16.76 -23.87
N VAL A 470 -9.36 17.20 -23.72
CA VAL A 470 -10.14 16.99 -22.49
C VAL A 470 -10.32 15.49 -22.20
N ILE A 471 -10.63 14.70 -23.22
CA ILE A 471 -10.81 13.24 -23.11
C ILE A 471 -9.47 12.57 -22.75
N ASN A 472 -8.36 12.95 -23.38
CA ASN A 472 -7.05 12.40 -23.09
C ASN A 472 -6.63 12.66 -21.64
N ALA A 473 -6.79 13.90 -21.16
CA ALA A 473 -6.51 14.27 -19.77
C ALA A 473 -7.38 13.46 -18.78
N ALA A 474 -8.66 13.28 -19.09
CA ALA A 474 -9.54 12.49 -18.24
C ALA A 474 -9.16 11.00 -18.24
N LEU A 475 -8.90 10.42 -19.41
CA LEU A 475 -8.57 8.99 -19.53
C LEU A 475 -7.20 8.66 -18.94
N SER A 476 -6.21 9.55 -18.98
CA SER A 476 -4.92 9.32 -18.34
C SER A 476 -5.06 9.22 -16.82
N ILE A 477 -5.90 10.05 -16.21
CA ILE A 477 -6.22 9.96 -14.78
C ILE A 477 -6.95 8.64 -14.48
N VAL A 478 -8.02 8.32 -15.22
CA VAL A 478 -8.86 7.13 -14.99
C VAL A 478 -8.07 5.82 -15.14
N ASN A 479 -7.12 5.78 -16.07
CA ASN A 479 -6.29 4.58 -16.31
C ASN A 479 -5.01 4.55 -15.48
N SER A 480 -4.79 5.53 -14.60
CA SER A 480 -3.63 5.55 -13.71
C SER A 480 -3.88 4.77 -12.42
N ASP A 481 -2.81 4.44 -11.70
CA ASP A 481 -2.89 3.88 -10.35
C ASP A 481 -3.17 4.96 -9.27
N PHE A 482 -3.30 6.24 -9.66
CA PHE A 482 -3.40 7.40 -8.77
C PHE A 482 -4.84 7.91 -8.59
N ILE A 483 -5.84 7.03 -8.56
CA ILE A 483 -7.27 7.40 -8.53
C ILE A 483 -7.88 7.53 -7.12
N ALA A 484 -7.06 7.44 -6.07
CA ALA A 484 -7.48 7.48 -4.68
C ALA A 484 -7.36 8.89 -4.05
N VAL A 485 -8.16 9.14 -3.01
CA VAL A 485 -8.31 10.47 -2.37
C VAL A 485 -6.99 11.02 -1.83
N ASN A 486 -6.05 10.16 -1.43
CA ASN A 486 -4.72 10.57 -0.94
C ASN A 486 -3.86 11.24 -2.03
N PHE A 487 -4.22 11.13 -3.31
CA PHE A 487 -3.55 11.83 -4.41
C PHE A 487 -4.25 13.16 -4.79
N SER A 488 -5.38 13.53 -4.17
CA SER A 488 -6.15 14.73 -4.50
C SER A 488 -5.30 16.01 -4.47
N SER A 489 -4.42 16.15 -3.48
CA SER A 489 -3.53 17.32 -3.34
C SER A 489 -2.51 17.45 -4.47
N PHE A 490 -2.11 16.35 -5.10
CA PHE A 490 -1.18 16.35 -6.23
C PHE A 490 -1.85 16.89 -7.49
N PHE A 491 -3.05 16.40 -7.76
CA PHE A 491 -3.93 16.95 -8.78
C PHE A 491 -4.38 18.38 -8.45
N GLY A 492 -4.44 18.70 -7.15
CA GLY A 492 -4.37 20.01 -6.50
C GLY A 492 -3.43 20.98 -7.21
N ALA A 493 -2.15 20.70 -6.99
CA ALA A 493 -1.05 21.49 -7.52
C ALA A 493 -1.05 21.58 -9.05
N ALA A 494 -1.34 20.46 -9.75
CA ALA A 494 -1.33 20.44 -11.21
C ALA A 494 -2.39 21.37 -11.84
N SER A 495 -3.58 21.43 -11.24
CA SER A 495 -4.64 22.33 -11.71
C SER A 495 -4.31 23.79 -11.42
N ALA A 496 -3.68 24.08 -10.26
CA ALA A 496 -3.22 25.41 -9.89
C ALA A 496 -2.12 25.98 -10.81
N TRP A 497 -1.49 25.16 -11.66
CA TRP A 497 -0.59 25.64 -12.72
C TRP A 497 -1.34 26.43 -13.81
N ARG A 498 -2.67 26.31 -13.88
CA ARG A 498 -3.53 27.18 -14.70
C ARG A 498 -3.99 28.37 -13.86
N GLU A 499 -4.14 29.52 -14.51
CA GLU A 499 -4.52 30.79 -13.88
C GLU A 499 -5.83 30.72 -13.06
N LYS A 500 -6.75 29.82 -13.42
CA LYS A 500 -8.06 29.67 -12.79
C LYS A 500 -8.23 28.43 -11.91
N ASP A 501 -7.19 27.61 -11.71
CA ASP A 501 -7.29 26.31 -11.03
C ASP A 501 -8.47 25.45 -11.57
N ASP A 502 -8.63 25.41 -12.90
CA ASP A 502 -9.87 24.96 -13.56
C ASP A 502 -9.72 23.65 -14.36
N ILE A 503 -8.67 22.85 -14.15
CA ILE A 503 -8.51 21.56 -14.86
C ILE A 503 -9.71 20.66 -14.61
N PHE A 504 -10.11 20.51 -13.34
CA PHE A 504 -11.22 19.64 -12.98
C PHE A 504 -12.55 20.26 -13.39
N ASP A 505 -12.72 21.57 -13.30
CA ASP A 505 -13.88 22.28 -13.84
C ASP A 505 -14.10 22.01 -15.32
N ILE A 506 -13.04 22.08 -16.13
CA ILE A 506 -13.08 21.75 -17.56
C ILE A 506 -13.53 20.30 -17.80
N ILE A 507 -12.91 19.35 -17.10
CA ILE A 507 -13.21 17.91 -17.26
C ILE A 507 -14.67 17.64 -16.86
N TYR A 508 -15.07 18.04 -15.67
CA TYR A 508 -16.44 17.80 -15.18
C TYR A 508 -17.49 18.53 -16.03
N TYR A 509 -17.23 19.77 -16.46
CA TYR A 509 -18.17 20.50 -17.29
C TYR A 509 -18.39 19.81 -18.63
N TYR A 510 -17.31 19.33 -19.27
CA TYR A 510 -17.38 18.57 -20.51
C TYR A 510 -18.20 17.28 -20.35
N TYR A 511 -17.98 16.50 -19.30
CA TYR A 511 -18.70 15.24 -19.08
C TYR A 511 -20.13 15.43 -18.53
N THR A 512 -20.45 16.61 -17.99
CA THR A 512 -21.81 16.94 -17.52
C THR A 512 -22.70 17.43 -18.67
N TYR A 513 -22.17 18.23 -19.60
CA TYR A 513 -22.97 18.89 -20.64
C TYR A 513 -22.60 18.51 -22.08
N GLY A 514 -21.49 17.82 -22.30
CA GLY A 514 -21.03 17.34 -23.62
C GLY A 514 -21.41 15.89 -23.91
N GLU A 515 -20.92 15.35 -25.04
CA GLU A 515 -21.13 13.95 -25.45
C GLU A 515 -20.09 13.02 -24.80
N GLY A 516 -20.22 12.73 -23.50
CA GLY A 516 -19.29 11.91 -22.73
C GLY A 516 -19.92 10.73 -21.99
N VAL A 517 -19.11 9.73 -21.60
CA VAL A 517 -19.49 8.68 -20.63
C VAL A 517 -19.52 9.31 -19.23
N ASP A 518 -20.53 9.00 -18.42
CA ASP A 518 -20.58 9.49 -17.04
C ASP A 518 -19.42 8.90 -16.22
N ILE A 519 -18.39 9.72 -16.02
CA ILE A 519 -17.20 9.41 -15.22
C ILE A 519 -17.17 10.22 -13.92
N ASN A 520 -18.24 10.95 -13.60
CA ASN A 520 -18.30 11.85 -12.45
C ASN A 520 -18.01 11.09 -11.14
N THR A 521 -18.48 9.86 -11.00
CA THR A 521 -18.22 9.04 -9.80
C THR A 521 -16.73 8.74 -9.59
N ILE A 522 -15.95 8.60 -10.67
CA ILE A 522 -14.50 8.31 -10.58
C ILE A 522 -13.75 9.58 -10.20
N PHE A 523 -14.04 10.71 -10.85
CA PHE A 523 -13.33 11.95 -10.51
C PHE A 523 -13.64 12.43 -9.10
N LEU A 524 -14.82 12.13 -8.54
CA LEU A 524 -15.15 12.52 -7.17
C LEU A 524 -14.22 11.86 -6.13
N SER A 525 -13.63 10.70 -6.44
CA SER A 525 -12.61 10.06 -5.60
C SER A 525 -11.19 10.55 -5.85
N VAL A 526 -10.95 11.25 -6.97
CA VAL A 526 -9.66 11.86 -7.31
C VAL A 526 -9.59 13.30 -6.81
N ARG A 527 -10.42 14.18 -7.38
CA ARG A 527 -10.54 15.60 -7.03
C ARG A 527 -11.87 16.17 -7.56
N ARG A 528 -12.50 17.08 -6.81
CA ARG A 528 -13.72 17.79 -7.23
C ARG A 528 -13.40 19.06 -8.02
N PRO A 529 -14.38 19.65 -8.73
CA PRO A 529 -14.27 21.01 -9.25
C PRO A 529 -13.93 22.02 -8.14
N ALA A 530 -13.25 23.11 -8.47
CA ALA A 530 -12.56 23.96 -7.51
C ALA A 530 -13.44 24.42 -6.33
N GLU A 531 -14.61 25.02 -6.60
CA GLU A 531 -15.50 25.51 -5.53
C GLU A 531 -16.04 24.39 -4.62
N ILE A 532 -16.22 23.19 -5.18
CA ILE A 532 -16.71 22.02 -4.44
C ILE A 532 -15.57 21.35 -3.67
N GLU A 533 -14.35 21.34 -4.20
CA GLU A 533 -13.16 20.86 -3.51
C GLU A 533 -12.86 21.70 -2.27
N GLU A 534 -12.91 23.02 -2.39
CA GLU A 534 -12.71 23.94 -1.27
C GLU A 534 -13.73 23.68 -0.15
N MET A 535 -15.01 23.52 -0.51
CA MET A 535 -16.06 23.14 0.46
C MET A 535 -15.79 21.77 1.10
N PHE A 536 -15.32 20.79 0.32
CA PHE A 536 -15.02 19.45 0.82
C PHE A 536 -13.84 19.44 1.80
N LEU A 537 -12.81 20.26 1.57
CA LEU A 537 -11.69 20.40 2.48
C LEU A 537 -12.14 20.94 3.86
N GLN A 538 -13.01 21.96 3.86
CA GLN A 538 -13.61 22.48 5.08
C GLN A 538 -14.48 21.43 5.78
N PHE A 539 -15.24 20.63 5.04
CA PHE A 539 -16.02 19.53 5.59
C PHE A 539 -15.13 18.47 6.24
N ASN A 540 -14.04 18.07 5.59
CA ASN A 540 -13.09 17.12 6.16
C ASN A 540 -12.45 17.67 7.44
N ALA A 541 -12.09 18.95 7.47
CA ALA A 541 -11.59 19.59 8.68
C ALA A 541 -12.62 19.51 9.82
N ALA A 542 -13.86 19.93 9.56
CA ALA A 542 -14.96 19.81 10.53
C ALA A 542 -15.18 18.37 11.00
N PHE A 543 -15.21 17.42 10.06
CA PHE A 543 -15.41 16.00 10.36
C PHE A 543 -14.26 15.42 11.19
N ASN A 544 -13.02 15.82 10.92
CA ASN A 544 -11.87 15.42 11.72
C ASN A 544 -11.95 15.97 13.14
N TYR A 545 -12.32 17.25 13.32
CA TYR A 545 -12.57 17.82 14.66
C TYR A 545 -13.72 17.12 15.40
N LEU A 546 -14.73 16.64 14.68
CA LEU A 546 -15.82 15.87 15.26
C LEU A 546 -15.39 14.45 15.67
N LEU A 547 -14.72 13.73 14.78
CA LEU A 547 -14.33 12.33 14.96
C LEU A 547 -13.22 12.14 15.98
N SER A 548 -12.28 13.09 16.02
CA SER A 548 -11.15 12.97 16.91
C SER A 548 -11.64 12.85 18.35
N GLY A 549 -12.78 13.46 18.73
CA GLY A 549 -13.26 13.46 20.13
C GLY A 549 -12.16 13.90 21.11
N GLU A 550 -11.12 14.57 20.59
CA GLU A 550 -9.79 14.62 21.17
C GLU A 550 -9.53 16.07 21.57
N LYS A 551 -9.66 16.33 22.86
CA LYS A 551 -8.48 16.42 23.72
C LYS A 551 -7.27 16.98 22.98
N ILE A 552 -7.31 18.26 22.62
CA ILE A 552 -6.12 18.94 22.08
C ILE A 552 -5.06 18.86 23.18
N THR A 553 -4.04 18.03 22.98
CA THR A 553 -2.92 17.93 23.92
C THR A 553 -2.00 19.11 23.68
N ILE A 554 -2.33 20.23 24.31
CA ILE A 554 -1.38 21.33 24.48
C ILE A 554 -0.37 20.85 25.53
N GLU A 555 0.94 21.05 25.32
CA GLU A 555 1.97 20.64 26.28
C GLU A 555 1.66 21.19 27.70
N GLY A 556 1.33 20.31 28.65
CA GLY A 556 0.96 20.67 30.02
C GLY A 556 -0.54 20.59 30.35
N PHE A 557 -1.38 20.08 29.45
CA PHE A 557 -2.83 20.01 29.62
C PHE A 557 -3.37 18.58 29.46
N GLU A 558 -4.24 18.15 30.39
CA GLU A 558 -5.11 17.00 30.16
C GLU A 558 -6.33 17.48 29.37
N ASP A 559 -6.53 16.91 28.18
CA ASP A 559 -7.83 16.55 27.65
C ASP A 559 -8.95 17.63 27.62
N THR A 560 -8.92 18.57 26.66
CA THR A 560 -9.98 19.59 26.47
C THR A 560 -11.05 19.16 25.45
N ASP A 561 -12.34 19.21 25.82
CA ASP A 561 -13.50 18.99 24.92
C ASP A 561 -13.87 20.28 24.13
N ASP A 562 -12.94 20.84 23.35
CA ASP A 562 -13.11 22.09 22.59
C ASP A 562 -13.76 21.85 21.20
N ASN A 563 -14.92 22.47 20.97
CA ASN A 563 -15.68 22.36 19.71
C ASN A 563 -15.41 23.50 18.71
N THR A 564 -14.49 24.43 19.01
CA THR A 564 -14.20 25.62 18.19
C THR A 564 -13.87 25.24 16.74
N GLY A 565 -12.90 24.34 16.53
CA GLY A 565 -12.48 23.94 15.19
C GLY A 565 -13.62 23.32 14.38
N PHE A 566 -14.43 22.47 15.03
CA PHE A 566 -15.63 21.90 14.42
C PHE A 566 -16.61 23.00 13.97
N LEU A 567 -17.00 23.91 14.88
CA LEU A 567 -18.01 24.94 14.60
C LEU A 567 -17.58 25.88 13.47
N VAL A 568 -16.31 26.30 13.48
CA VAL A 568 -15.76 27.22 12.47
C VAL A 568 -15.72 26.59 11.09
N HIS A 569 -15.18 25.37 10.96
CA HIS A 569 -15.12 24.70 9.66
C HIS A 569 -16.51 24.28 9.16
N TYR A 570 -17.42 23.89 10.05
CA TYR A 570 -18.81 23.58 9.67
C TYR A 570 -19.52 24.83 9.11
N ASP A 571 -19.33 25.99 9.72
CA ASP A 571 -19.95 27.23 9.27
C ASP A 571 -19.44 27.64 7.87
N LEU A 572 -18.12 27.52 7.63
CA LEU A 572 -17.53 27.73 6.30
C LEU A 572 -18.12 26.81 5.23
N VAL A 573 -18.38 25.55 5.58
CA VAL A 573 -19.04 24.58 4.67
C VAL A 573 -20.45 25.07 4.31
N VAL A 574 -21.23 25.47 5.31
CA VAL A 574 -22.61 25.95 5.13
C VAL A 574 -22.65 27.22 4.28
N ASP A 575 -21.77 28.17 4.56
CA ASP A 575 -21.65 29.42 3.80
C ASP A 575 -21.25 29.15 2.35
N LYS A 576 -20.25 28.29 2.11
CA LYS A 576 -19.84 27.91 0.75
C LYS A 576 -20.97 27.22 -0.01
N TYR A 577 -21.68 26.29 0.64
CA TYR A 577 -22.86 25.64 0.06
C TYR A 577 -23.94 26.66 -0.33
N ASN A 578 -24.31 27.56 0.59
CA ASN A 578 -25.33 28.58 0.34
C ASN A 578 -24.92 29.53 -0.78
N ASN A 579 -23.64 29.93 -0.85
CA ASN A 579 -23.10 30.77 -1.92
C ASN A 579 -23.21 30.08 -3.29
N ILE A 580 -22.85 28.79 -3.37
CA ILE A 580 -22.99 28.02 -4.63
C ILE A 580 -24.46 27.90 -5.04
N MET A 581 -25.34 27.56 -4.09
CA MET A 581 -26.77 27.35 -4.38
C MET A 581 -27.52 28.63 -4.75
N SER A 582 -27.11 29.77 -4.18
CA SER A 582 -27.69 31.09 -4.47
C SER A 582 -27.06 31.81 -5.68
N GLY A 583 -25.83 31.47 -6.08
CA GLY A 583 -25.12 32.07 -7.21
C GLY A 583 -25.73 31.76 -8.59
N ASP A 584 -25.19 32.34 -9.65
CA ASP A 584 -25.72 32.14 -11.02
C ASP A 584 -25.12 30.94 -11.77
N ASN A 585 -24.07 30.30 -11.23
CA ASN A 585 -23.35 29.23 -11.91
C ASN A 585 -24.10 27.89 -11.81
N GLN A 586 -24.81 27.51 -12.88
CA GLN A 586 -25.60 26.29 -12.92
C GLN A 586 -24.77 25.00 -12.81
N PHE A 587 -23.50 25.02 -13.25
CA PHE A 587 -22.63 23.85 -13.22
C PHE A 587 -22.40 23.33 -11.81
N TYR A 588 -21.98 24.19 -10.89
CA TYR A 588 -21.74 23.78 -9.50
C TYR A 588 -23.02 23.36 -8.79
N LYS A 589 -24.16 23.98 -9.10
CA LYS A 589 -25.48 23.54 -8.60
C LYS A 589 -25.84 22.14 -9.08
N ASP A 590 -25.60 21.86 -10.36
CA ASP A 590 -25.89 20.55 -10.95
C ASP A 590 -25.00 19.45 -10.34
N ILE A 591 -23.72 19.74 -10.07
CA ILE A 591 -22.84 18.77 -9.40
C ILE A 591 -23.23 18.57 -7.94
N LEU A 592 -23.47 19.65 -7.18
CA LEU A 592 -23.85 19.53 -5.78
C LEU A 592 -25.18 18.79 -5.61
N SER A 593 -26.18 19.09 -6.44
CA SER A 593 -27.50 18.44 -6.40
C SER A 593 -27.45 16.94 -6.74
N LYS A 594 -26.46 16.49 -7.51
CA LYS A 594 -26.22 15.08 -7.84
C LYS A 594 -25.32 14.36 -6.83
N SER A 595 -24.65 15.08 -5.92
CA SER A 595 -23.71 14.50 -4.98
C SER A 595 -24.40 13.97 -3.71
N ASP A 596 -24.13 12.71 -3.35
CA ASP A 596 -24.44 12.20 -2.00
C ASP A 596 -23.67 12.97 -0.92
N PHE A 597 -22.60 13.67 -1.31
CA PHE A 597 -21.78 14.51 -0.45
C PHE A 597 -22.58 15.64 0.21
N ALA A 598 -23.38 16.40 -0.56
CA ALA A 598 -24.27 17.41 0.01
C ALA A 598 -25.29 16.79 0.99
N GLN A 599 -25.65 15.51 0.83
CA GLN A 599 -26.52 14.82 1.78
C GLN A 599 -25.73 14.35 3.02
N LEU A 600 -24.48 13.88 2.85
CA LEU A 600 -23.59 13.43 3.92
C LEU A 600 -23.14 14.58 4.83
N MET A 601 -22.88 15.78 4.29
CA MET A 601 -22.62 17.00 5.08
C MET A 601 -23.75 17.32 6.07
N LEU A 602 -24.97 16.91 5.72
CA LEU A 602 -26.21 17.27 6.42
C LEU A 602 -26.74 16.15 7.31
N ILE A 603 -26.42 14.90 6.97
CA ILE A 603 -26.90 13.69 7.65
C ILE A 603 -25.88 13.19 8.70
N ASN A 604 -24.57 13.32 8.47
CA ASN A 604 -23.57 12.47 9.15
C ASN A 604 -22.66 13.15 10.17
N ILE A 605 -23.08 14.28 10.73
CA ILE A 605 -22.53 14.71 12.02
C ILE A 605 -23.38 14.09 13.17
N GLY A 606 -24.48 13.38 12.88
CA GLY A 606 -25.44 12.91 13.90
C GLY A 606 -25.40 11.43 14.33
N GLN A 607 -24.62 10.55 13.70
CA GLN A 607 -24.69 9.11 14.04
C GLN A 607 -23.30 8.45 14.07
N ASN A 608 -22.71 8.41 15.25
CA ASN A 608 -21.71 7.38 15.57
C ASN A 608 -22.45 6.13 16.07
N GLN A 609 -21.81 4.96 15.98
CA GLN A 609 -22.36 3.61 16.26
C GLN A 609 -22.93 3.40 17.70
N ASN A 610 -22.95 4.44 18.53
CA ASN A 610 -23.22 4.40 19.97
C ASN A 610 -24.49 5.18 20.43
N ASP A 611 -25.41 5.56 19.53
CA ASP A 611 -26.69 6.24 19.88
C ASP A 611 -26.57 7.63 20.55
N GLU A 612 -25.40 8.28 20.55
CA GLU A 612 -25.23 9.65 21.07
C GLU A 612 -25.09 10.64 19.92
N GLY A 613 -26.13 11.47 19.70
CA GLY A 613 -26.14 12.48 18.64
C GLY A 613 -25.07 13.55 18.86
N ILE A 614 -23.97 13.49 18.12
CA ILE A 614 -22.98 14.56 17.97
C ILE A 614 -23.46 15.54 16.88
N GLY A 615 -22.92 16.77 16.73
CA GLY A 615 -23.60 17.73 15.82
C GLY A 615 -23.40 19.21 16.04
N TYR A 616 -23.48 20.02 14.97
CA TYR A 616 -23.71 21.47 15.09
C TYR A 616 -24.95 21.77 15.95
N TYR A 617 -26.08 21.12 15.69
CA TYR A 617 -27.31 21.33 16.47
C TYR A 617 -27.20 20.84 17.91
N LYS A 618 -26.36 19.82 18.16
CA LYS A 618 -26.07 19.35 19.51
C LYS A 618 -25.28 20.42 20.28
N PHE A 619 -24.23 20.96 19.66
CA PHE A 619 -23.35 21.95 20.25
C PHE A 619 -24.04 23.32 20.38
N ALA A 620 -24.58 23.86 19.28
CA ALA A 620 -25.31 25.13 19.29
C ALA A 620 -26.61 25.07 20.12
N GLY A 621 -27.18 23.89 20.35
CA GLY A 621 -28.29 23.70 21.28
C GLY A 621 -29.49 24.63 21.04
N GLY A 622 -29.92 25.34 22.09
CA GLY A 622 -31.08 26.24 22.04
C GLY A 622 -30.88 27.53 21.23
N VAL A 623 -29.66 27.81 20.75
CA VAL A 623 -29.33 29.01 19.96
C VAL A 623 -29.05 28.72 18.48
N ALA A 624 -29.11 27.46 18.05
CA ALA A 624 -28.73 27.04 16.70
C ALA A 624 -29.45 27.76 15.55
N GLU A 625 -30.62 28.34 15.80
CA GLU A 625 -31.38 29.13 14.81
C GLU A 625 -31.54 30.61 15.20
N ASP A 626 -30.84 31.09 16.23
CA ASP A 626 -30.86 32.49 16.62
C ASP A 626 -29.95 33.30 15.67
N SER A 627 -30.51 34.24 14.91
CA SER A 627 -29.75 35.05 13.96
C SER A 627 -28.64 35.86 14.61
N SER A 628 -28.79 36.24 15.89
CA SER A 628 -27.74 36.96 16.62
C SER A 628 -26.62 36.04 17.06
N TYR A 629 -26.91 34.76 17.32
CA TYR A 629 -25.89 33.73 17.55
C TYR A 629 -25.16 33.39 16.25
N ALA A 630 -25.88 33.19 15.14
CA ALA A 630 -25.28 32.96 13.83
C ALA A 630 -24.29 34.09 13.47
N GLU A 631 -24.73 35.36 13.55
CA GLU A 631 -23.82 36.49 13.32
C GLU A 631 -22.61 36.50 14.27
N LEU A 632 -22.78 36.09 15.53
CA LEU A 632 -21.66 35.97 16.46
C LEU A 632 -20.71 34.84 16.05
N ILE A 633 -21.22 33.67 15.65
CA ILE A 633 -20.42 32.52 15.20
C ILE A 633 -19.63 32.86 13.95
N ASN A 634 -20.20 33.60 12.99
CA ASN A 634 -19.45 34.04 11.82
C ASN A 634 -18.31 34.99 12.21
N LEU A 635 -18.57 35.97 13.08
CA LEU A 635 -17.52 36.87 13.60
C LEU A 635 -16.45 36.11 14.40
N TYR A 636 -16.87 35.10 15.16
CA TYR A 636 -16.00 34.22 15.91
C TYR A 636 -15.13 33.39 14.96
N GLY A 637 -15.72 32.72 13.96
CA GLY A 637 -15.04 31.94 12.95
C GLY A 637 -14.06 32.77 12.15
N ASP A 638 -14.45 33.96 11.68
CA ASP A 638 -13.57 34.89 10.97
C ASP A 638 -12.33 35.28 11.79
N MET A 639 -12.48 35.41 13.11
CA MET A 639 -11.39 35.70 14.04
C MET A 639 -10.54 34.45 14.28
N MET A 640 -11.16 33.29 14.52
CA MET A 640 -10.46 32.04 14.83
C MET A 640 -9.71 31.48 13.62
N LEU A 641 -10.21 31.68 12.40
CA LEU A 641 -9.52 31.27 11.17
C LEU A 641 -8.18 31.99 11.01
N GLU A 642 -8.07 33.28 11.33
CA GLU A 642 -6.76 33.97 11.31
C GLU A 642 -5.77 33.34 12.29
N VAL A 643 -6.26 32.95 13.47
CA VAL A 643 -5.43 32.31 14.50
C VAL A 643 -5.00 30.92 14.03
N LEU A 644 -5.94 30.13 13.52
CA LEU A 644 -5.71 28.77 13.04
C LEU A 644 -4.78 28.72 11.82
N GLU A 645 -4.92 29.64 10.87
CA GLU A 645 -4.17 29.64 9.62
C GLU A 645 -2.84 30.40 9.71
N GLN A 646 -2.80 31.51 10.46
CA GLN A 646 -1.68 32.47 10.43
C GLN A 646 -0.97 32.61 11.79
N GLY A 647 -1.52 32.04 12.86
CA GLY A 647 -0.99 32.18 14.21
C GLY A 647 -1.09 33.61 14.77
N VAL A 648 -1.92 34.47 14.16
CA VAL A 648 -2.11 35.89 14.55
C VAL A 648 -3.61 36.25 14.53
N TYR A 649 -3.97 37.40 15.11
CA TYR A 649 -5.35 37.89 15.08
C TYR A 649 -5.41 39.39 14.75
N SER A 650 -6.51 39.82 14.14
CA SER A 650 -6.84 41.23 13.88
C SER A 650 -7.58 41.87 15.06
N GLU A 651 -7.03 42.97 15.59
CA GLU A 651 -7.66 43.78 16.65
C GLU A 651 -9.09 44.23 16.28
N GLU A 652 -9.34 44.56 15.00
CA GLU A 652 -10.67 44.95 14.51
C GLU A 652 -11.68 43.81 14.61
N LYS A 653 -11.26 42.58 14.25
CA LYS A 653 -12.14 41.39 14.31
C LYS A 653 -12.47 41.03 15.76
N VAL A 654 -11.47 41.10 16.64
CA VAL A 654 -11.67 40.91 18.09
C VAL A 654 -12.68 41.93 18.63
N ASP A 655 -12.57 43.20 18.22
CA ASP A 655 -13.53 44.22 18.64
C ASP A 655 -14.96 43.97 18.14
N LYS A 656 -15.12 43.58 16.88
CA LYS A 656 -16.44 43.23 16.32
C LYS A 656 -17.07 42.06 17.05
N PHE A 657 -16.29 40.99 17.27
CA PHE A 657 -16.75 39.82 18.04
C PHE A 657 -17.21 40.22 19.44
N PHE A 658 -16.39 40.95 20.21
CA PHE A 658 -16.77 41.31 21.57
C PHE A 658 -17.93 42.29 21.64
N ASN A 659 -18.01 43.28 20.75
CA ASN A 659 -19.19 44.16 20.69
C ASN A 659 -20.47 43.34 20.46
N LYS A 660 -20.45 42.40 19.51
CA LYS A 660 -21.59 41.52 19.26
C LYS A 660 -21.89 40.62 20.46
N PHE A 661 -20.87 39.99 21.04
CA PHE A 661 -21.01 39.09 22.20
C PHE A 661 -21.62 39.82 23.40
N ILE A 662 -21.19 41.05 23.67
CA ILE A 662 -21.69 41.86 24.78
C ILE A 662 -23.15 42.27 24.57
N ASP A 663 -23.57 42.52 23.34
CA ASP A 663 -24.95 42.91 23.01
C ASP A 663 -25.97 41.77 23.18
N LEU A 664 -25.51 40.52 23.21
CA LEU A 664 -26.37 39.35 23.41
C LEU A 664 -27.08 39.35 24.79
N THR A 665 -28.19 38.63 24.83
CA THR A 665 -28.89 38.31 26.09
C THR A 665 -28.10 37.27 26.88
N PRO A 666 -28.28 37.19 28.22
CA PRO A 666 -27.60 36.19 29.03
C PRO A 666 -27.83 34.75 28.57
N ALA A 667 -29.02 34.40 28.07
CA ALA A 667 -29.28 33.05 27.57
C ALA A 667 -28.55 32.75 26.26
N THR A 668 -28.42 33.72 25.35
CA THR A 668 -27.65 33.51 24.10
C THR A 668 -26.14 33.46 24.37
N GLN A 669 -25.64 34.25 25.32
CA GLN A 669 -24.25 34.13 25.80
C GLN A 669 -23.98 32.76 26.42
N HIS A 670 -24.91 32.26 27.24
CA HIS A 670 -24.86 30.90 27.78
C HIS A 670 -24.86 29.86 26.65
N GLY A 671 -25.72 30.01 25.64
CA GLY A 671 -25.75 29.12 24.46
C GLY A 671 -24.45 29.13 23.66
N PHE A 672 -23.81 30.29 23.52
CA PHE A 672 -22.50 30.40 22.89
C PHE A 672 -21.43 29.64 23.68
N PHE A 673 -21.33 29.86 24.99
CA PHE A 673 -20.42 29.09 25.85
C PHE A 673 -20.70 27.59 25.80
N ALA A 674 -21.98 27.20 25.83
CA ALA A 674 -22.40 25.80 25.71
C ALA A 674 -21.97 25.17 24.37
N SER A 675 -21.92 25.95 23.29
CA SER A 675 -21.50 25.46 21.99
C SER A 675 -20.01 25.17 21.89
N LEU A 676 -19.18 25.90 22.64
CA LEU A 676 -17.74 25.70 22.65
C LEU A 676 -17.31 24.49 23.49
N TYR A 677 -18.06 24.13 24.54
CA TYR A 677 -17.66 23.09 25.49
C TYR A 677 -18.76 22.07 25.79
N ASN A 678 -18.48 20.79 25.52
CA ASN A 678 -19.46 19.73 25.73
C ASN A 678 -19.84 19.50 27.21
N GLY A 679 -18.89 19.68 28.14
CA GLY A 679 -19.17 19.54 29.59
C GLY A 679 -20.22 20.53 30.11
N TYR A 680 -20.37 21.67 29.42
CA TYR A 680 -21.38 22.68 29.71
C TYR A 680 -22.81 22.19 29.38
N ILE A 681 -22.93 21.31 28.37
CA ILE A 681 -24.19 20.74 27.86
C ILE A 681 -24.76 19.70 28.84
N GLU A 682 -23.89 18.98 29.56
CA GLU A 682 -24.26 17.93 30.51
C GLU A 682 -24.67 18.46 31.89
N GLY A 683 -24.54 19.77 32.14
CA GLY A 683 -24.90 20.39 33.41
C GLY A 683 -23.94 20.06 34.56
N GLN A 684 -22.67 19.79 34.24
CA GLN A 684 -21.62 19.57 35.24
C GLN A 684 -21.30 20.90 35.95
N PRO A 685 -21.35 20.99 37.30
CA PRO A 685 -21.14 22.25 38.04
C PRO A 685 -19.77 22.92 37.81
N ASP A 686 -18.74 22.11 37.50
CA ASP A 686 -17.35 22.56 37.29
C ASP A 686 -17.02 22.84 35.80
N ALA A 687 -18.02 22.72 34.92
CA ALA A 687 -17.85 22.89 33.48
C ALA A 687 -17.90 24.36 33.07
N ARG A 688 -16.87 25.13 33.44
CA ARG A 688 -16.66 26.47 32.87
C ARG A 688 -15.85 26.40 31.60
N VAL A 689 -16.27 27.17 30.60
CA VAL A 689 -15.48 27.49 29.41
C VAL A 689 -14.23 28.25 29.86
N LEU A 690 -14.38 29.25 30.74
CA LEU A 690 -13.25 30.00 31.27
C LEU A 690 -12.84 29.41 32.65
N PHE A 691 -11.62 28.85 32.75
CA PHE A 691 -11.12 28.26 34.01
C PHE A 691 -10.54 29.29 34.99
N GLU A 692 -10.52 28.95 36.28
CA GLU A 692 -10.17 29.79 37.44
C GLU A 692 -8.73 30.36 37.42
N SER A 693 -8.40 31.45 38.13
CA SER A 693 -9.07 32.66 38.64
C SER A 693 -7.93 33.51 39.26
N ILE A 694 -8.27 34.49 40.09
CA ILE A 694 -7.48 35.63 40.59
C ILE A 694 -6.07 35.28 41.14
N GLY A 695 -5.03 35.78 40.46
CA GLY A 695 -3.61 35.59 40.81
C GLY A 695 -2.69 35.22 39.64
N ASN A 696 -2.92 35.79 38.44
CA ASN A 696 -2.12 35.72 37.21
C ASN A 696 -1.82 34.37 36.50
N ASP A 697 -2.17 33.19 37.02
CA ASP A 697 -1.52 31.95 36.50
C ASP A 697 -2.33 30.96 35.63
N SER A 698 -3.60 31.17 35.26
CA SER A 698 -4.28 30.23 34.35
C SER A 698 -5.58 30.69 33.67
N PHE A 699 -5.52 31.15 32.41
CA PHE A 699 -6.67 31.27 31.50
C PHE A 699 -6.42 30.32 30.30
N LYS A 700 -6.80 29.03 30.41
CA LYS A 700 -6.12 27.99 29.61
C LYS A 700 -7.00 26.92 28.93
N ARG A 701 -8.31 27.14 28.74
CA ARG A 701 -9.19 26.07 28.20
C ARG A 701 -9.55 26.19 26.71
N PHE A 702 -9.55 27.38 26.10
CA PHE A 702 -10.06 27.57 24.73
C PHE A 702 -9.23 28.56 23.92
N MET A 703 -9.23 28.42 22.60
CA MET A 703 -8.43 29.25 21.69
C MET A 703 -8.79 30.76 21.75
N VAL A 704 -10.04 31.11 22.08
CA VAL A 704 -10.45 32.50 22.35
C VAL A 704 -9.70 33.12 23.54
N CYS A 705 -9.27 32.30 24.50
CA CYS A 705 -8.50 32.71 25.67
C CYS A 705 -7.10 33.19 25.29
N GLU A 706 -6.49 32.57 24.27
CA GLU A 706 -5.15 32.94 23.80
C GLU A 706 -5.16 34.30 23.11
N VAL A 707 -6.16 34.55 22.26
CA VAL A 707 -6.39 35.86 21.64
C VAL A 707 -6.52 36.95 22.71
N LEU A 708 -7.28 36.67 23.77
CA LEU A 708 -7.47 37.57 24.90
C LEU A 708 -6.19 37.80 25.71
N MET A 709 -5.44 36.74 26.01
CA MET A 709 -4.16 36.82 26.72
C MET A 709 -3.13 37.63 25.95
N ALA A 710 -3.05 37.45 24.63
CA ALA A 710 -2.16 38.21 23.77
C ALA A 710 -2.54 39.70 23.73
N ARG A 711 -3.84 40.00 23.57
CA ARG A 711 -4.35 41.37 23.49
C ARG A 711 -4.20 42.14 24.79
N TYR A 712 -4.57 41.53 25.90
CA TYR A 712 -4.61 42.18 27.21
C TYR A 712 -3.48 41.71 28.12
N SER A 713 -2.27 41.48 27.57
CA SER A 713 -1.10 40.98 28.32
C SER A 713 -0.55 41.93 29.40
N ASN A 714 -1.10 43.13 29.52
CA ASN A 714 -0.70 44.10 30.56
C ASN A 714 -1.12 43.60 31.95
N GLU A 715 -0.15 43.47 32.87
CA GLU A 715 -0.35 42.96 34.24
C GLU A 715 -1.45 43.69 35.04
N THR A 716 -1.79 44.94 34.70
CA THR A 716 -2.87 45.70 35.38
C THR A 716 -4.23 45.60 34.69
N VAL A 717 -4.27 45.32 33.38
CA VAL A 717 -5.52 45.24 32.60
C VAL A 717 -6.03 43.81 32.49
N PHE A 718 -5.11 42.84 32.39
CA PHE A 718 -5.43 41.42 32.29
C PHE A 718 -6.38 40.94 33.41
N PRO A 719 -6.17 41.28 34.70
CA PRO A 719 -7.07 40.83 35.77
C PRO A 719 -8.48 41.40 35.62
N VAL A 720 -8.62 42.62 35.11
CA VAL A 720 -9.94 43.24 34.89
C VAL A 720 -10.70 42.53 33.78
N VAL A 721 -10.05 42.28 32.64
CA VAL A 721 -10.71 41.64 31.48
C VAL A 721 -11.05 40.17 31.78
N SER A 722 -10.10 39.39 32.29
CA SER A 722 -10.30 37.97 32.58
C SER A 722 -11.41 37.73 33.61
N ASN A 723 -11.41 38.49 34.72
CA ASN A 723 -12.44 38.34 35.75
C ASN A 723 -13.79 38.92 35.33
N LEU A 724 -13.82 39.92 34.45
CA LEU A 724 -15.07 40.41 33.87
C LEU A 724 -15.71 39.34 32.98
N LEU A 725 -14.94 38.65 32.14
CA LEU A 725 -15.46 37.55 31.32
C LEU A 725 -15.94 36.37 32.18
N LEU A 726 -15.20 36.02 33.24
CA LEU A 726 -15.66 35.04 34.24
C LEU A 726 -16.97 35.48 34.92
N ALA A 727 -17.12 36.77 35.22
CA ALA A 727 -18.37 37.30 35.77
C ALA A 727 -19.52 37.15 34.76
N ILE A 728 -19.27 37.46 33.48
CA ILE A 728 -20.26 37.29 32.40
C ILE A 728 -20.70 35.82 32.28
N GLU A 729 -19.75 34.89 32.29
CA GLU A 729 -20.04 33.45 32.24
C GLU A 729 -20.85 33.00 33.46
N ASN A 730 -20.45 33.40 34.68
CA ASN A 730 -21.19 33.08 35.90
C ASN A 730 -22.62 33.66 35.89
N TRP A 731 -22.79 34.89 35.40
CA TRP A 731 -24.12 35.46 35.24
C TRP A 731 -24.99 34.65 34.27
N SER A 732 -24.38 34.12 33.20
CA SER A 732 -25.05 33.25 32.24
C SER A 732 -25.41 31.87 32.83
N LEU A 733 -24.65 31.39 33.84
CA LEU A 733 -24.83 30.11 34.54
C LEU A 733 -25.83 30.12 35.71
N ARG A 734 -26.38 31.27 36.09
CA ARG A 734 -27.18 31.46 37.31
C ARG A 734 -28.40 30.54 37.51
N PHE A 735 -28.85 29.84 36.47
CA PHE A 735 -29.98 28.89 36.53
C PHE A 735 -29.58 27.42 36.35
N VAL A 736 -28.28 27.15 36.26
CA VAL A 736 -27.70 25.80 36.18
C VAL A 736 -26.69 25.53 37.28
N ASN A 737 -26.12 26.59 37.87
CA ASN A 737 -25.21 26.50 39.00
C ASN A 737 -25.69 27.43 40.13
N ASP A 738 -25.97 26.84 41.30
CA ASP A 738 -26.47 27.52 42.49
C ASP A 738 -25.46 28.52 43.07
N GLU A 739 -24.15 28.36 42.82
CA GLU A 739 -23.07 29.23 43.32
C GLU A 739 -22.81 30.43 42.39
N ALA A 740 -23.27 30.36 41.14
CA ALA A 740 -22.86 31.30 40.10
C ALA A 740 -23.29 32.76 40.35
N VAL A 741 -24.40 32.98 41.06
CA VAL A 741 -24.84 34.34 41.45
C VAL A 741 -23.90 34.95 42.49
N ASP A 742 -23.47 34.16 43.47
CA ASP A 742 -22.58 34.64 44.52
C ASP A 742 -21.16 34.84 44.01
N GLU A 743 -20.71 33.97 43.10
CA GLU A 743 -19.46 34.16 42.39
C GLU A 743 -19.47 35.36 41.45
N PHE A 744 -20.57 35.60 40.73
CA PHE A 744 -20.73 36.80 39.92
C PHE A 744 -20.56 38.07 40.78
N LYS A 745 -21.18 38.12 41.97
CA LYS A 745 -21.03 39.25 42.90
C LYS A 745 -19.57 39.42 43.31
N TYR A 746 -18.92 38.34 43.72
CA TYR A 746 -17.52 38.35 44.15
C TYR A 746 -16.58 38.86 43.03
N LEU A 747 -16.75 38.33 41.81
CA LEU A 747 -15.96 38.75 40.65
C LEU A 747 -16.23 40.21 40.29
N MET A 748 -17.48 40.68 40.34
CA MET A 748 -17.80 42.09 40.03
C MET A 748 -17.27 43.07 41.07
N GLU A 749 -17.25 42.71 42.35
CA GLU A 749 -16.57 43.49 43.39
C GLU A 749 -15.07 43.60 43.09
N TYR A 750 -14.43 42.47 42.78
CA TYR A 750 -13.00 42.41 42.44
C TYR A 750 -12.68 43.23 41.18
N VAL A 751 -13.42 43.04 40.09
CA VAL A 751 -13.28 43.77 38.81
C VAL A 751 -13.43 45.26 39.03
N THR A 752 -14.38 45.70 39.86
CA THR A 752 -14.59 47.12 40.18
C THR A 752 -13.39 47.70 40.94
N GLU A 753 -12.83 46.94 41.89
CA GLU A 753 -11.64 47.35 42.63
C GLU A 753 -10.40 47.46 41.71
N GLU A 754 -10.13 46.43 40.90
CA GLU A 754 -8.98 46.39 39.99
C GLU A 754 -9.08 47.43 38.87
N TYR A 755 -10.27 47.65 38.29
CA TYR A 755 -10.48 48.71 37.31
C TYR A 755 -10.17 50.10 37.90
N GLY A 756 -10.43 50.31 39.19
CA GLY A 756 -10.04 51.53 39.91
C GLY A 756 -8.52 51.72 40.06
N LYS A 757 -7.72 50.65 39.94
CA LYS A 757 -6.25 50.67 40.02
C LYS A 757 -5.57 50.94 38.68
N ILE A 758 -6.25 50.70 37.55
CA ILE A 758 -5.71 51.00 36.22
C ILE A 758 -5.51 52.52 36.08
N THR A 759 -4.36 52.95 35.55
CA THR A 759 -4.06 54.38 35.32
C THR A 759 -3.28 54.58 34.01
N GLY A 760 -3.14 55.84 33.56
CA GLY A 760 -2.31 56.18 32.40
C GLY A 760 -2.83 55.62 31.08
N ASN A 761 -1.93 55.22 30.18
CA ASN A 761 -2.28 54.74 28.84
C ASN A 761 -3.14 53.47 28.87
N ALA A 762 -2.85 52.54 29.78
CA ALA A 762 -3.62 51.31 29.95
C ALA A 762 -5.10 51.59 30.28
N LYS A 763 -5.38 52.66 31.05
CA LYS A 763 -6.75 53.12 31.33
C LYS A 763 -7.44 53.59 30.06
N THR A 764 -6.76 54.42 29.26
CA THR A 764 -7.28 54.95 28.00
C THR A 764 -7.56 53.85 26.98
N GLU A 765 -6.67 52.87 26.87
CA GLU A 765 -6.83 51.71 25.97
C GLU A 765 -8.01 50.83 26.40
N PHE A 766 -8.12 50.51 27.69
CA PHE A 766 -9.26 49.76 28.20
C PHE A 766 -10.58 50.52 27.97
N ASP A 767 -10.62 51.82 28.29
CA ASP A 767 -11.82 52.65 28.15
C ASP A 767 -12.27 52.84 26.70
N ALA A 768 -11.37 52.66 25.74
CA ALA A 768 -11.69 52.68 24.31
C ALA A 768 -12.11 51.31 23.76
N SER A 769 -11.95 50.22 24.53
CA SER A 769 -12.22 48.85 24.09
C SER A 769 -13.66 48.39 24.39
N PRO A 770 -14.18 47.35 23.70
CA PRO A 770 -15.48 46.76 24.01
C PRO A 770 -15.62 46.28 25.46
N MET A 771 -14.51 45.91 26.12
CA MET A 771 -14.51 45.48 27.51
C MET A 771 -14.98 46.57 28.47
N LYS A 772 -14.86 47.85 28.08
CA LYS A 772 -15.45 48.96 28.84
C LYS A 772 -16.98 48.90 28.83
N THR A 773 -17.57 48.67 27.67
CA THR A 773 -19.03 48.50 27.52
C THR A 773 -19.53 47.29 28.31
N ALA A 774 -18.79 46.18 28.26
CA ALA A 774 -19.08 45.00 29.07
C ALA A 774 -19.08 45.34 30.58
N TYR A 775 -18.03 46.02 31.05
CA TYR A 775 -17.89 46.42 32.45
C TYR A 775 -19.08 47.27 32.90
N GLU A 776 -19.49 48.26 32.11
CA GLU A 776 -20.62 49.14 32.45
C GLU A 776 -21.96 48.40 32.47
N LYS A 777 -22.21 47.54 31.47
CA LYS A 777 -23.41 46.69 31.41
C LYS A 777 -23.51 45.80 32.65
N TYR A 778 -22.44 45.08 32.97
CA TYR A 778 -22.45 44.10 34.06
C TYR A 778 -22.37 44.75 35.45
N LEU A 779 -21.76 45.94 35.56
CA LEU A 779 -21.86 46.75 36.78
C LEU A 779 -23.30 47.24 37.01
N ALA A 780 -24.03 47.61 35.96
CA ALA A 780 -25.44 47.98 36.09
C ALA A 780 -26.30 46.78 36.54
N ILE A 781 -26.01 45.58 36.04
CA ILE A 781 -26.66 44.33 36.47
C ILE A 781 -26.35 44.03 37.94
N TYR A 782 -25.07 44.08 38.32
CA TYR A 782 -24.62 43.88 39.70
C TYR A 782 -25.36 44.79 40.69
N ASN A 783 -25.50 46.08 40.36
CA ASN A 783 -26.19 47.04 41.21
C ASN A 783 -27.71 46.82 41.32
N LYS A 784 -28.32 46.04 40.42
CA LYS A 784 -29.76 45.75 40.37
C LYS A 784 -30.09 44.29 40.70
N ILE A 785 -29.11 43.50 41.14
CA ILE A 785 -29.26 42.04 41.30
C ILE A 785 -30.43 41.64 42.21
N ASP A 786 -30.62 42.35 43.32
CA ASP A 786 -31.73 42.11 44.25
C ASP A 786 -33.10 42.45 43.64
N GLU A 787 -33.16 43.43 42.73
CA GLU A 787 -34.37 43.78 41.99
C GLU A 787 -34.71 42.71 40.94
N TYR A 788 -33.70 42.18 40.24
CA TYR A 788 -33.89 41.13 39.25
C TYR A 788 -34.32 39.80 39.85
N ASN A 789 -33.79 39.45 41.02
CA ASN A 789 -34.16 38.22 41.74
C ASN A 789 -35.52 38.34 42.47
N ASN A 790 -36.15 39.51 42.47
CA ASN A 790 -37.46 39.70 43.09
C ASN A 790 -38.59 39.26 42.13
N THR A 791 -39.10 38.04 42.37
CA THR A 791 -40.22 37.45 41.61
C THR A 791 -41.57 38.17 41.76
N SER A 792 -41.67 39.17 42.64
CA SER A 792 -42.89 39.99 42.80
C SER A 792 -42.92 41.22 41.87
N ASN A 793 -41.84 41.48 41.13
CA ASN A 793 -41.78 42.57 40.18
C ASN A 793 -42.69 42.28 38.98
N ALA A 794 -43.58 43.21 38.67
CA ALA A 794 -44.49 43.14 37.54
C ALA A 794 -44.17 44.27 36.55
N VAL A 795 -44.23 43.95 35.25
CA VAL A 795 -44.15 44.91 34.16
C VAL A 795 -45.46 44.88 33.38
N ASP A 796 -45.84 46.01 32.80
CA ASP A 796 -46.96 46.08 31.87
C ASP A 796 -46.48 45.60 30.49
N PHE A 797 -47.00 44.45 30.04
CA PHE A 797 -46.67 43.88 28.74
C PHE A 797 -47.44 44.55 27.58
N GLY A 798 -48.46 45.37 27.88
CA GLY A 798 -49.31 45.99 26.86
C GLY A 798 -49.88 44.95 25.89
N ASP A 799 -49.74 45.23 24.59
CA ASP A 799 -50.24 44.38 23.50
C ASP A 799 -49.54 43.02 23.40
N LEU A 800 -48.45 42.78 24.14
CA LEU A 800 -47.72 41.50 24.18
C LEU A 800 -48.17 40.54 25.29
N SER A 801 -49.19 40.91 26.07
CA SER A 801 -49.64 40.11 27.22
C SER A 801 -50.00 38.66 26.82
N ASP A 802 -50.66 38.50 25.68
CA ASP A 802 -51.06 37.19 25.15
C ASP A 802 -49.84 36.35 24.71
N GLU A 803 -48.81 36.98 24.16
CA GLU A 803 -47.55 36.32 23.77
C GLU A 803 -46.82 35.74 24.98
N PHE A 804 -46.69 36.50 26.06
CA PHE A 804 -46.04 36.02 27.30
C PHE A 804 -46.81 34.89 27.99
N GLU A 805 -48.15 34.94 27.97
CA GLU A 805 -48.98 33.82 28.44
C GLU A 805 -48.80 32.58 27.55
N TYR A 806 -48.71 32.78 26.23
CA TYR A 806 -48.51 31.68 25.29
C TYR A 806 -47.13 31.04 25.41
N VAL A 807 -46.06 31.81 25.66
CA VAL A 807 -44.72 31.28 25.98
C VAL A 807 -44.80 30.27 27.13
N SER A 808 -45.50 30.62 28.22
CA SER A 808 -45.65 29.75 29.38
C SER A 808 -46.39 28.45 29.05
N THR A 809 -47.32 28.49 28.09
CA THR A 809 -48.05 27.31 27.59
C THR A 809 -47.14 26.44 26.74
N LEU A 810 -46.44 27.02 25.77
CA LEU A 810 -45.54 26.33 24.85
C LEU A 810 -44.38 25.63 25.59
N ILE A 811 -43.80 26.27 26.61
CA ILE A 811 -42.75 25.64 27.43
C ILE A 811 -43.29 24.39 28.17
N LYS A 812 -44.52 24.43 28.68
CA LYS A 812 -45.14 23.26 29.33
C LYS A 812 -45.38 22.15 28.32
N ASP A 813 -45.84 22.49 27.12
CA ASP A 813 -46.07 21.54 26.03
C ASP A 813 -44.76 20.89 25.56
N ILE A 814 -43.70 21.67 25.34
CA ILE A 814 -42.37 21.16 25.00
C ILE A 814 -41.87 20.18 26.06
N ASN A 815 -41.94 20.56 27.35
CA ASN A 815 -41.47 19.70 28.43
C ASN A 815 -42.30 18.40 28.51
N LYS A 816 -43.62 18.48 28.34
CA LYS A 816 -44.53 17.33 28.30
C LYS A 816 -44.18 16.40 27.15
N TYR A 817 -44.11 16.89 25.91
CA TYR A 817 -43.89 16.06 24.74
C TYR A 817 -42.45 15.52 24.67
N SER A 818 -41.44 16.32 25.05
CA SER A 818 -40.06 15.85 25.17
C SER A 818 -39.92 14.71 26.18
N SER A 819 -40.63 14.78 27.32
CA SER A 819 -40.63 13.70 28.31
C SER A 819 -41.24 12.42 27.76
N VAL A 820 -42.30 12.53 26.95
CA VAL A 820 -42.92 11.38 26.28
C VAL A 820 -41.95 10.78 25.28
N VAL A 821 -41.36 11.58 24.39
CA VAL A 821 -40.42 11.13 23.36
C VAL A 821 -39.18 10.45 23.97
N LYS A 822 -38.54 11.05 24.99
CA LYS A 822 -37.36 10.47 25.68
C LYS A 822 -37.63 9.13 26.37
N ALA A 823 -38.88 8.84 26.75
CA ALA A 823 -39.23 7.59 27.44
C ALA A 823 -39.31 6.37 26.50
N PHE A 824 -39.27 6.56 25.17
CA PHE A 824 -39.39 5.46 24.22
C PHE A 824 -38.03 4.80 23.91
N LYS A 825 -37.75 3.66 24.58
CA LYS A 825 -36.60 2.79 24.26
C LYS A 825 -36.94 1.47 23.55
N LYS A 826 -38.23 1.13 23.29
CA LYS A 826 -38.61 -0.10 22.57
C LYS A 826 -39.95 -0.02 21.78
N GLY A 827 -39.87 -0.08 20.45
CA GLY A 827 -40.83 -0.80 19.59
C GLY A 827 -41.99 -0.05 18.93
N LYS A 828 -42.36 1.16 19.37
CA LYS A 828 -43.28 2.06 18.64
C LYS A 828 -42.87 3.51 18.87
N ILE A 829 -42.63 4.25 17.79
CA ILE A 829 -42.24 5.67 17.83
C ILE A 829 -43.51 6.52 18.07
N PRO A 830 -43.48 7.52 18.97
CA PRO A 830 -44.63 8.36 19.31
C PRO A 830 -44.82 9.52 18.32
N TYR A 831 -45.30 9.21 17.11
CA TYR A 831 -45.35 10.18 16.01
C TYR A 831 -46.19 11.44 16.29
N ASP A 832 -47.34 11.28 16.95
CA ASP A 832 -48.22 12.41 17.29
C ASP A 832 -47.51 13.36 18.26
N GLU A 833 -46.80 12.82 19.26
CA GLU A 833 -46.04 13.62 20.22
C GLU A 833 -44.80 14.28 19.61
N ILE A 834 -44.17 13.65 18.63
CA ILE A 834 -43.09 14.29 17.85
C ILE A 834 -43.64 15.48 17.05
N ALA A 835 -44.79 15.32 16.37
CA ALA A 835 -45.42 16.41 15.64
C ALA A 835 -45.84 17.57 16.56
N LEU A 836 -46.39 17.25 17.74
CA LEU A 836 -46.73 18.24 18.77
C LEU A 836 -45.50 18.94 19.34
N LEU A 837 -44.39 18.22 19.53
CA LEU A 837 -43.12 18.79 19.96
C LEU A 837 -42.55 19.77 18.93
N ILE A 838 -42.55 19.39 17.64
CA ILE A 838 -42.12 20.26 16.54
C ILE A 838 -43.00 21.52 16.49
N SER A 839 -44.33 21.36 16.58
CA SER A 839 -45.28 22.48 16.58
C SER A 839 -44.99 23.45 17.73
N ALA A 840 -44.83 22.94 18.96
CA ALA A 840 -44.55 23.76 20.12
C ALA A 840 -43.18 24.46 20.04
N TYR A 841 -42.17 23.77 19.52
CA TYR A 841 -40.83 24.32 19.26
C TYR A 841 -40.87 25.50 18.28
N GLU A 842 -41.50 25.30 17.13
CA GLU A 842 -41.61 26.30 16.06
C GLU A 842 -42.43 27.53 16.49
N ASN A 843 -43.52 27.31 17.22
CA ASN A 843 -44.31 28.39 17.79
C ASN A 843 -43.53 29.18 18.83
N LEU A 844 -42.72 28.52 19.66
CA LEU A 844 -41.92 29.21 20.66
C LEU A 844 -40.88 30.12 20.01
N LYS A 845 -40.26 29.69 18.90
CA LYS A 845 -39.37 30.54 18.08
C LYS A 845 -40.11 31.77 17.53
N ALA A 846 -41.27 31.56 16.92
CA ALA A 846 -42.07 32.65 16.32
C ALA A 846 -42.53 33.68 17.37
N VAL A 847 -42.95 33.21 18.54
CA VAL A 847 -43.38 34.09 19.65
C VAL A 847 -42.18 34.83 20.25
N LYS A 848 -41.04 34.16 20.46
CA LYS A 848 -39.77 34.82 20.86
C LYS A 848 -39.45 35.97 19.90
N GLN A 849 -39.47 35.72 18.60
CA GLN A 849 -39.17 36.75 17.60
C GLN A 849 -40.17 37.92 17.66
N THR A 850 -41.45 37.62 17.86
CA THR A 850 -42.51 38.64 18.00
C THR A 850 -42.28 39.53 19.22
N ILE A 851 -41.91 38.94 20.37
CA ILE A 851 -41.58 39.68 21.60
C ILE A 851 -40.36 40.57 21.35
N LEU A 852 -39.26 40.00 20.84
CA LEU A 852 -38.01 40.73 20.62
C LEU A 852 -38.17 41.90 19.63
N SER A 853 -39.08 41.78 18.66
CA SER A 853 -39.29 42.81 17.63
C SER A 853 -40.21 43.95 18.07
N ASN A 854 -41.11 43.71 19.02
CA ASN A 854 -42.19 44.66 19.37
C ASN A 854 -42.13 45.16 20.82
N ALA A 855 -41.32 44.55 21.69
CA ALA A 855 -41.23 44.93 23.10
C ALA A 855 -40.55 46.31 23.30
N THR A 856 -41.00 47.03 24.33
CA THR A 856 -40.32 48.24 24.80
C THR A 856 -39.03 47.87 25.55
N GLN A 857 -38.11 48.83 25.73
CA GLN A 857 -36.85 48.58 26.45
C GLN A 857 -37.07 48.03 27.87
N SER A 858 -38.08 48.50 28.59
CA SER A 858 -38.40 48.00 29.93
C SER A 858 -38.94 46.56 29.92
N VAL A 859 -39.68 46.18 28.88
CA VAL A 859 -40.15 44.79 28.71
C VAL A 859 -38.99 43.87 28.31
N LEU A 860 -38.06 44.34 27.48
CA LEU A 860 -36.83 43.60 27.13
C LEU A 860 -35.91 43.40 28.34
N GLU A 861 -35.75 44.42 29.20
CA GLU A 861 -35.00 44.31 30.46
C GLU A 861 -35.66 43.26 31.38
N TYR A 862 -36.99 43.30 31.53
CA TYR A 862 -37.73 42.31 32.31
C TYR A 862 -37.59 40.89 31.73
N TYR A 863 -37.73 40.74 30.41
CA TYR A 863 -37.59 39.47 29.69
C TYR A 863 -36.23 38.81 29.93
N ALA A 864 -35.15 39.59 29.91
CA ALA A 864 -33.78 39.09 30.01
C ALA A 864 -33.32 38.82 31.45
N TYR A 865 -33.69 39.69 32.41
CA TYR A 865 -33.07 39.71 33.74
C TYR A 865 -33.99 39.35 34.89
N ASN A 866 -35.29 39.65 34.84
CA ASN A 866 -36.19 39.43 35.97
C ASN A 866 -36.63 37.96 36.10
N GLU A 867 -36.52 37.43 37.32
CA GLU A 867 -37.01 36.10 37.63
C GLU A 867 -38.54 36.04 37.65
N VAL A 868 -39.09 35.01 37.00
CA VAL A 868 -40.52 34.75 36.92
C VAL A 868 -40.82 33.47 37.69
N ALA A 869 -41.60 33.60 38.77
CA ALA A 869 -41.89 32.48 39.68
C ALA A 869 -42.46 31.24 38.97
N SER A 870 -43.35 31.42 37.98
CA SER A 870 -43.98 30.32 37.24
C SER A 870 -43.01 29.54 36.34
N LEU A 871 -41.88 30.14 35.99
CA LEU A 871 -40.84 29.54 35.15
C LEU A 871 -39.62 29.08 35.97
N SER A 872 -39.50 29.55 37.22
CA SER A 872 -38.29 29.38 38.06
C SER A 872 -37.02 29.85 37.33
N SER A 873 -37.15 30.88 36.49
CA SER A 873 -36.08 31.48 35.67
C SER A 873 -36.58 32.78 35.03
N THR A 874 -35.78 33.42 34.17
CA THR A 874 -36.24 34.51 33.28
C THR A 874 -36.94 33.95 32.04
N TYR A 875 -37.70 34.78 31.32
CA TYR A 875 -38.28 34.37 30.03
C TYR A 875 -37.21 34.00 29.02
N ASP A 876 -36.13 34.79 28.93
CA ASP A 876 -35.00 34.56 28.04
C ASP A 876 -34.38 33.16 28.21
N TYR A 877 -34.01 32.81 29.45
CA TYR A 877 -33.38 31.51 29.72
C TYR A 877 -34.38 30.34 29.64
N ALA A 878 -35.63 30.53 30.08
CA ALA A 878 -36.65 29.50 29.98
C ALA A 878 -36.98 29.13 28.53
N ILE A 879 -37.02 30.12 27.63
CA ILE A 879 -37.20 29.90 26.19
C ILE A 879 -35.99 29.16 25.62
N TYR A 880 -34.76 29.63 25.88
CA TYR A 880 -33.54 28.94 25.45
C TYR A 880 -33.53 27.46 25.89
N LYS A 881 -33.82 27.20 27.17
CA LYS A 881 -33.83 25.84 27.73
C LYS A 881 -34.90 24.96 27.09
N ALA A 882 -36.09 25.50 26.83
CA ALA A 882 -37.15 24.76 26.15
C ALA A 882 -36.78 24.43 24.70
N LEU A 883 -36.24 25.41 23.95
CA LEU A 883 -35.75 25.18 22.58
C LEU A 883 -34.63 24.14 22.55
N LYS A 884 -33.65 24.23 23.47
CA LYS A 884 -32.60 23.22 23.62
C LYS A 884 -33.18 21.84 23.92
N THR A 885 -34.11 21.75 24.87
CA THR A 885 -34.73 20.48 25.29
C THR A 885 -35.47 19.80 24.14
N ALA A 886 -36.22 20.58 23.36
CA ALA A 886 -36.89 20.08 22.17
C ALA A 886 -35.89 19.63 21.10
N SER A 887 -34.86 20.44 20.82
CA SER A 887 -33.81 20.12 19.84
C SER A 887 -33.07 18.85 20.19
N ASP A 888 -32.54 18.73 21.42
CA ASP A 888 -31.89 17.52 21.93
C ASP A 888 -32.82 16.31 21.77
N CYS A 889 -34.08 16.45 22.17
CA CYS A 889 -35.04 15.36 22.11
C CYS A 889 -35.39 14.92 20.68
N LEU A 890 -35.42 15.85 19.72
CA LEU A 890 -35.65 15.57 18.32
C LEU A 890 -34.41 14.91 17.69
N ILE A 891 -33.21 15.37 18.02
CA ILE A 891 -31.94 14.76 17.61
C ILE A 891 -31.82 13.32 18.13
N ASP A 892 -32.19 13.06 19.39
CA ASP A 892 -32.19 11.71 20.00
C ASP A 892 -33.08 10.72 19.21
N VAL A 893 -34.10 11.22 18.50
CA VAL A 893 -34.94 10.42 17.59
C VAL A 893 -34.61 10.65 16.12
N SER A 894 -33.41 11.17 15.84
CA SER A 894 -32.86 11.44 14.51
C SER A 894 -33.66 12.43 13.65
N VAL A 895 -34.42 13.33 14.28
CA VAL A 895 -35.15 14.42 13.62
C VAL A 895 -34.32 15.72 13.73
N ASN A 896 -33.85 16.24 12.60
CA ASN A 896 -33.12 17.52 12.55
C ASN A 896 -34.05 18.65 12.07
N ILE A 897 -34.13 19.74 12.85
CA ILE A 897 -35.10 20.83 12.68
C ILE A 897 -34.48 22.12 12.13
N GLY A 898 -33.16 22.34 12.20
CA GLY A 898 -32.55 23.59 11.77
C GLY A 898 -31.95 23.55 10.36
N GLY A 899 -32.00 24.69 9.68
CA GLY A 899 -31.27 24.96 8.43
C GLY A 899 -32.09 24.83 7.14
N THR A 900 -31.73 25.64 6.13
CA THR A 900 -32.15 25.59 4.72
C THR A 900 -31.61 24.34 4.02
N LEU A 901 -31.74 23.20 4.67
CA LEU A 901 -31.39 21.91 4.14
C LEU A 901 -32.58 21.44 3.35
N THR A 902 -32.35 21.21 2.06
CA THR A 902 -33.36 20.63 1.18
C THR A 902 -33.98 19.45 1.89
N SER A 903 -35.29 19.54 2.06
CA SER A 903 -36.26 18.70 2.79
C SER A 903 -36.02 17.19 3.01
N ASN A 904 -34.98 16.55 2.44
CA ASN A 904 -34.73 15.11 2.50
C ASN A 904 -34.27 14.65 3.90
N ALA A 905 -33.47 15.44 4.62
CA ALA A 905 -32.96 15.08 5.95
C ALA A 905 -34.03 15.23 7.07
N ARG A 906 -35.03 16.11 6.87
CA ARG A 906 -36.14 16.30 7.83
C ARG A 906 -37.10 15.11 7.87
N VAL A 907 -37.18 14.32 6.79
CA VAL A 907 -38.24 13.33 6.57
C VAL A 907 -37.81 11.88 6.84
N ALA A 908 -36.51 11.58 6.71
CA ALA A 908 -35.98 10.21 6.72
C ALA A 908 -36.14 9.43 8.04
N TYR A 909 -36.46 10.10 9.16
CA TYR A 909 -36.43 9.49 10.50
C TYR A 909 -37.75 9.58 11.28
N LEU A 910 -38.82 10.07 10.65
CA LEU A 910 -40.14 10.18 11.27
C LEU A 910 -40.93 8.86 11.29
N GLY A 911 -40.30 7.71 11.01
CA GLY A 911 -40.80 6.33 11.12
C GLY A 911 -42.15 5.97 10.48
N THR A 912 -42.31 4.69 10.11
CA THR A 912 -43.43 4.02 9.42
C THR A 912 -44.83 4.69 9.34
N GLY A 913 -45.37 5.32 10.39
CA GLY A 913 -46.69 5.97 10.34
C GLY A 913 -46.69 7.39 9.77
N VAL A 914 -45.67 8.18 10.08
CA VAL A 914 -45.44 9.49 9.47
C VAL A 914 -44.55 9.34 8.24
N GLU A 915 -43.79 8.25 8.09
CA GLU A 915 -43.29 7.79 6.79
C GLU A 915 -44.45 7.48 5.84
N GLU A 916 -45.45 6.65 6.14
CA GLU A 916 -46.54 6.40 5.17
C GLU A 916 -47.32 7.66 4.78
N TYR A 917 -47.36 8.67 5.65
CA TYR A 917 -48.02 9.94 5.35
C TYR A 917 -47.09 10.94 4.64
N LEU A 918 -45.89 11.19 5.18
CA LEU A 918 -44.87 12.06 4.57
C LEU A 918 -44.15 11.35 3.43
N VAL A 919 -43.57 10.15 3.53
CA VAL A 919 -42.96 9.41 2.39
C VAL A 919 -43.89 9.22 1.19
N SER A 920 -45.21 9.23 1.31
CA SER A 920 -46.05 9.27 0.10
C SER A 920 -46.49 10.67 -0.36
N VAL A 921 -46.45 11.73 0.46
CA VAL A 921 -46.58 13.13 -0.04
C VAL A 921 -45.22 13.60 -0.56
N TYR A 922 -44.20 13.38 0.26
CA TYR A 922 -42.78 13.63 0.12
C TYR A 922 -42.09 12.74 -0.91
N GLY A 923 -42.39 11.45 -1.02
CA GLY A 923 -41.81 10.57 -2.07
C GLY A 923 -42.36 10.88 -3.46
N VAL A 924 -43.60 11.36 -3.50
CA VAL A 924 -44.23 12.02 -4.66
C VAL A 924 -43.52 13.35 -4.99
N LEU A 925 -43.20 14.15 -3.97
CA LEU A 925 -42.45 15.41 -4.11
C LEU A 925 -40.96 15.20 -4.45
N LYS A 926 -40.37 14.10 -3.99
CA LYS A 926 -38.95 13.70 -4.13
C LYS A 926 -38.59 13.46 -5.60
N ALA A 927 -39.56 13.04 -6.41
CA ALA A 927 -39.36 12.97 -7.86
C ALA A 927 -38.88 14.32 -8.41
N SER A 928 -39.51 15.45 -8.03
CA SER A 928 -39.12 16.80 -8.51
C SER A 928 -37.72 17.27 -8.12
N PHE A 929 -37.13 16.75 -7.03
CA PHE A 929 -35.83 17.22 -6.55
C PHE A 929 -34.65 16.47 -7.20
N ASN A 930 -34.88 15.24 -7.67
CA ASN A 930 -33.86 14.41 -8.31
C ASN A 930 -33.92 14.43 -9.85
N GLY A 931 -34.62 15.40 -10.46
CA GLY A 931 -34.80 15.46 -11.92
C GLY A 931 -35.69 14.36 -12.50
N THR A 932 -36.49 13.70 -11.67
CA THR A 932 -37.54 12.76 -12.09
C THR A 932 -38.88 13.50 -12.21
N GLU A 933 -39.62 13.31 -13.28
CA GLU A 933 -40.96 13.90 -13.43
C GLU A 933 -41.87 13.48 -12.24
N ILE A 934 -42.52 14.44 -11.57
CA ILE A 934 -43.63 14.12 -10.66
C ILE A 934 -44.81 13.65 -11.52
N SER A 935 -45.33 12.45 -11.27
CA SER A 935 -46.50 11.98 -12.01
C SER A 935 -47.79 12.67 -11.54
N GLU A 936 -48.77 12.80 -12.42
CA GLU A 936 -50.09 13.30 -12.04
C GLU A 936 -50.76 12.47 -10.92
N SER A 937 -50.53 11.15 -10.89
CA SER A 937 -51.06 10.26 -9.84
C SER A 937 -50.48 10.60 -8.47
N ASP A 938 -49.22 10.97 -8.44
CA ASP A 938 -48.47 11.31 -7.24
C ASP A 938 -49.02 12.61 -6.63
N LEU A 939 -49.14 13.67 -7.43
CA LEU A 939 -49.74 14.94 -6.99
C LEU A 939 -51.16 14.76 -6.44
N LYS A 940 -51.98 13.94 -7.10
CA LYS A 940 -53.33 13.65 -6.65
C LYS A 940 -53.35 12.95 -5.29
N TRP A 941 -52.50 11.94 -5.12
CA TRP A 941 -52.37 11.23 -3.85
C TRP A 941 -51.98 12.20 -2.71
N ALA A 942 -51.05 13.12 -2.97
CA ALA A 942 -50.59 14.08 -1.96
C ALA A 942 -51.70 15.02 -1.47
N LEU A 943 -52.46 15.61 -2.40
CA LEU A 943 -53.59 16.50 -2.08
C LEU A 943 -54.73 15.77 -1.35
N ASP A 944 -55.00 14.51 -1.72
CA ASP A 944 -56.05 13.71 -1.09
C ASP A 944 -55.71 13.27 0.33
N ASN A 945 -54.42 13.10 0.66
CA ASN A 945 -53.96 12.77 2.02
C ASN A 945 -53.84 14.03 2.88
N TYR A 946 -53.46 15.19 2.32
CA TYR A 946 -53.37 16.47 3.05
C TYR A 946 -54.60 16.78 3.91
N LYS A 947 -55.81 16.54 3.38
CA LYS A 947 -57.06 16.80 4.11
C LYS A 947 -57.25 15.93 5.35
N THR A 948 -56.61 14.76 5.43
CA THR A 948 -56.79 13.81 6.54
C THR A 948 -55.87 14.06 7.73
N LEU A 949 -54.93 15.01 7.62
CA LEU A 949 -54.09 15.42 8.74
C LEU A 949 -54.91 16.04 9.87
N SER A 950 -54.50 15.78 11.11
CA SER A 950 -54.92 16.56 12.27
C SER A 950 -54.42 18.00 12.15
N ASN A 951 -55.05 18.93 12.86
CA ASN A 951 -54.62 20.34 12.90
C ASN A 951 -53.14 20.46 13.31
N ASP A 952 -52.72 19.69 14.32
CA ASP A 952 -51.34 19.68 14.80
C ASP A 952 -50.35 19.17 13.74
N ALA A 953 -50.72 18.12 13.01
CA ALA A 953 -49.89 17.60 11.92
C ALA A 953 -49.81 18.57 10.73
N LYS A 954 -50.85 19.38 10.48
CA LYS A 954 -50.80 20.46 9.47
C LYS A 954 -49.89 21.61 9.89
N ILE A 955 -49.94 21.99 11.17
CA ILE A 955 -49.04 22.98 11.75
C ILE A 955 -47.59 22.48 11.63
N ALA A 956 -47.31 21.25 12.06
CA ALA A 956 -45.99 20.64 11.93
C ALA A 956 -45.54 20.55 10.45
N PHE A 957 -46.41 20.05 9.56
CA PHE A 957 -46.14 19.92 8.12
C PHE A 957 -45.77 21.26 7.49
N ARG A 958 -46.50 22.33 7.80
CA ARG A 958 -46.18 23.66 7.27
C ARG A 958 -44.86 24.20 7.81
N ARG A 959 -44.62 24.09 9.12
CA ARG A 959 -43.42 24.64 9.75
C ARG A 959 -42.14 23.94 9.29
N ILE A 960 -42.22 22.67 8.88
CA ILE A 960 -41.09 21.97 8.24
C ILE A 960 -40.90 22.29 6.74
N GLY A 961 -41.67 23.23 6.18
CA GLY A 961 -41.60 23.64 4.77
C GLY A 961 -42.55 22.88 3.84
N GLY A 962 -43.51 22.12 4.36
CA GLY A 962 -44.45 21.31 3.58
C GLY A 962 -45.35 22.11 2.64
N ALA A 963 -45.67 23.37 2.98
CA ALA A 963 -46.46 24.24 2.11
C ALA A 963 -45.68 24.65 0.85
N ASP A 964 -44.39 24.97 0.98
CA ASP A 964 -43.53 25.33 -0.15
C ASP A 964 -43.20 24.10 -1.00
N LEU A 965 -43.08 22.93 -0.36
CA LEU A 965 -42.98 21.67 -1.07
C LEU A 965 -44.25 21.39 -1.88
N LEU A 966 -45.43 21.56 -1.28
CA LEU A 966 -46.71 21.41 -1.99
C LEU A 966 -46.81 22.39 -3.17
N GLU A 967 -46.41 23.65 -2.97
CA GLU A 967 -46.31 24.66 -4.03
C GLU A 967 -45.36 24.22 -5.15
N LYS A 968 -44.19 23.68 -4.80
CA LYS A 968 -43.20 23.17 -5.75
C LYS A 968 -43.70 21.94 -6.52
N ALA A 969 -44.33 20.96 -5.85
CA ALA A 969 -44.97 19.81 -6.50
C ALA A 969 -45.96 20.24 -7.56
N ILE A 970 -46.86 21.15 -7.16
CA ILE A 970 -47.90 21.62 -8.04
C ILE A 970 -47.27 22.37 -9.21
N THR A 971 -46.26 23.21 -8.95
CA THR A 971 -45.55 23.96 -9.99
C THR A 971 -44.85 23.04 -10.99
N THR A 972 -44.18 21.96 -10.54
CA THR A 972 -43.52 20.97 -11.40
C THR A 972 -44.51 20.24 -12.33
N VAL A 973 -45.70 19.88 -11.84
CA VAL A 973 -46.75 19.25 -12.68
C VAL A 973 -47.45 20.28 -13.59
N SER A 974 -47.31 21.58 -13.30
CA SER A 974 -48.08 22.67 -13.93
C SER A 974 -47.52 23.23 -15.25
N GLU A 975 -46.49 22.64 -15.85
CA GLU A 975 -45.94 23.15 -17.12
C GLU A 975 -47.02 23.26 -18.22
N ASN A 976 -48.05 22.40 -18.16
CA ASN A 976 -49.20 22.38 -19.07
C ASN A 976 -50.48 23.04 -18.53
N PHE A 977 -50.45 23.64 -17.33
CA PHE A 977 -51.64 24.28 -16.74
C PHE A 977 -51.88 25.68 -17.31
N SER A 978 -53.14 26.09 -17.36
CA SER A 978 -53.53 27.43 -17.80
C SER A 978 -53.07 28.52 -16.80
N ALA A 979 -53.04 29.78 -17.25
CA ALA A 979 -52.69 30.90 -16.37
C ALA A 979 -53.67 31.04 -15.19
N GLU A 980 -54.96 30.76 -15.43
CA GLU A 980 -56.02 30.76 -14.42
C GLU A 980 -55.83 29.62 -13.41
N GLU A 981 -55.42 28.43 -13.87
CA GLU A 981 -55.10 27.29 -13.00
C GLU A 981 -53.91 27.59 -12.09
N LYS A 982 -52.84 28.17 -12.64
CA LYS A 982 -51.67 28.61 -11.84
C LYS A 982 -52.05 29.66 -10.80
N ALA A 983 -52.87 30.65 -11.17
CA ALA A 983 -53.34 31.67 -10.24
C ALA A 983 -54.22 31.09 -9.11
N PHE A 984 -55.07 30.10 -9.43
CA PHE A 984 -55.87 29.37 -8.45
C PHE A 984 -54.99 28.59 -7.46
N ILE A 985 -53.95 27.92 -7.96
CA ILE A 985 -52.99 27.18 -7.15
C ILE A 985 -52.29 28.10 -6.15
N THR A 986 -51.77 29.25 -6.61
CA THR A 986 -51.15 30.23 -5.70
C THR A 986 -52.12 30.65 -4.60
N ALA A 987 -53.39 30.89 -4.94
CA ALA A 987 -54.40 31.23 -3.93
C ALA A 987 -54.70 30.08 -2.96
N LEU A 988 -54.65 28.84 -3.41
CA LEU A 988 -54.85 27.66 -2.56
C LEU A 988 -53.71 27.52 -1.56
N VAL A 989 -52.47 27.73 -2.00
CA VAL A 989 -51.28 27.74 -1.13
C VAL A 989 -51.36 28.87 -0.11
N GLU A 990 -51.81 30.07 -0.51
CA GLU A 990 -52.02 31.18 0.42
C GLU A 990 -53.13 30.91 1.44
N VAL A 991 -54.21 30.23 1.03
CA VAL A 991 -55.26 29.75 1.95
C VAL A 991 -54.70 28.75 2.94
N GLU A 992 -53.91 27.79 2.49
CA GLU A 992 -53.25 26.82 3.34
C GLU A 992 -52.35 27.51 4.38
N LYS A 993 -51.51 28.45 3.93
CA LYS A 993 -50.69 29.28 4.80
C LYS A 993 -51.54 30.02 5.84
N ALA A 994 -52.58 30.72 5.42
CA ALA A 994 -53.41 31.49 6.35
C ALA A 994 -54.23 30.59 7.30
N PHE A 995 -54.73 29.45 6.81
CA PHE A 995 -55.49 28.48 7.60
C PHE A 995 -54.66 27.91 8.74
N VAL A 996 -53.41 27.52 8.46
CA VAL A 996 -52.52 26.96 9.48
C VAL A 996 -52.19 27.99 10.57
N GLU A 997 -52.02 29.28 10.25
CA GLU A 997 -51.87 30.31 11.30
C GLU A 997 -53.16 30.49 12.12
N PHE A 998 -54.31 30.39 11.47
CA PHE A 998 -55.61 30.48 12.13
C PHE A 998 -55.82 29.35 13.14
N ILE A 999 -55.69 28.08 12.74
CA ILE A 999 -55.90 26.93 13.65
C ILE A 999 -54.84 26.87 14.76
N ASN A 1000 -53.66 27.45 14.54
CA ASN A 1000 -52.61 27.54 15.54
C ASN A 1000 -52.96 28.52 16.67
N ARG A 1001 -53.60 29.65 16.34
CA ARG A 1001 -54.07 30.64 17.32
C ARG A 1001 -55.44 31.19 16.90
N GLU A 1002 -56.49 30.41 17.11
CA GLU A 1002 -57.84 30.77 16.64
C GLU A 1002 -58.36 32.09 17.22
N ASN A 1003 -57.91 32.45 18.42
CA ASN A 1003 -58.32 33.67 19.12
C ASN A 1003 -57.64 34.94 18.59
N VAL A 1004 -56.60 34.82 17.75
CA VAL A 1004 -55.87 35.96 17.21
C VAL A 1004 -56.62 36.55 16.01
N VAL A 1005 -57.07 37.80 16.17
CA VAL A 1005 -57.92 38.50 15.18
C VAL A 1005 -57.21 38.68 13.84
N SER A 1006 -55.89 38.93 13.82
CA SER A 1006 -55.12 39.04 12.57
C SER A 1006 -55.15 37.73 11.77
N ASN A 1007 -54.91 36.59 12.41
CA ASN A 1007 -54.91 35.27 11.76
C ASN A 1007 -56.30 34.94 11.18
N GLN A 1008 -57.37 35.27 11.91
CA GLN A 1008 -58.74 35.15 11.39
C GLN A 1008 -58.96 36.01 10.14
N ASN A 1009 -58.45 37.24 10.13
CA ASN A 1009 -58.60 38.16 9.01
C ASN A 1009 -57.78 37.73 7.78
N GLU A 1010 -56.57 37.23 7.99
CA GLU A 1010 -55.72 36.68 6.93
C GLU A 1010 -56.38 35.47 6.27
N PHE A 1011 -56.90 34.53 7.08
CA PHE A 1011 -57.59 33.36 6.54
C PHE A 1011 -58.87 33.74 5.78
N LYS A 1012 -59.63 34.73 6.27
CA LYS A 1012 -60.77 35.30 5.54
C LYS A 1012 -60.37 35.92 4.20
N ALA A 1013 -59.29 36.70 4.17
CA ALA A 1013 -58.82 37.35 2.96
C ALA A 1013 -58.31 36.33 1.92
N ALA A 1014 -57.53 35.34 2.37
CA ALA A 1014 -57.04 34.27 1.50
C ALA A 1014 -58.21 33.45 0.92
N MET A 1015 -59.20 33.08 1.74
CA MET A 1015 -60.38 32.35 1.27
C MET A 1015 -61.22 33.15 0.27
N ALA A 1016 -61.38 34.46 0.48
CA ALA A 1016 -62.05 35.32 -0.50
C ALA A 1016 -61.34 35.30 -1.87
N SER A 1017 -60.00 35.39 -1.87
CA SER A 1017 -59.17 35.29 -3.09
C SER A 1017 -59.33 33.93 -3.77
N LEU A 1018 -59.32 32.84 -3.00
CA LEU A 1018 -59.47 31.48 -3.52
C LEU A 1018 -60.86 31.27 -4.15
N ILE A 1019 -61.91 31.75 -3.50
CA ILE A 1019 -63.30 31.66 -4.00
C ILE A 1019 -63.45 32.44 -5.31
N GLU A 1020 -62.87 33.65 -5.41
CA GLU A 1020 -62.90 34.44 -6.64
C GLU A 1020 -62.22 33.72 -7.81
N LYS A 1021 -61.02 33.17 -7.57
CA LYS A 1021 -60.24 32.46 -8.59
C LYS A 1021 -60.83 31.10 -8.97
N GLN A 1022 -61.56 30.44 -8.07
CA GLN A 1022 -62.21 29.16 -8.34
C GLN A 1022 -63.19 29.23 -9.51
N VAL A 1023 -63.90 30.34 -9.67
CA VAL A 1023 -64.91 30.53 -10.73
C VAL A 1023 -64.30 30.35 -12.13
N ALA A 1024 -63.05 30.78 -12.32
CA ALA A 1024 -62.35 30.70 -13.60
C ALA A 1024 -61.92 29.26 -13.97
N VAL A 1025 -61.74 28.38 -12.98
CA VAL A 1025 -61.19 27.02 -13.16
C VAL A 1025 -62.23 25.92 -12.92
N ALA A 1026 -63.42 26.25 -12.39
CA ALA A 1026 -64.44 25.31 -11.93
C ALA A 1026 -64.92 24.27 -12.97
N SER A 1027 -64.83 24.60 -14.26
CA SER A 1027 -65.22 23.72 -15.38
C SER A 1027 -64.05 22.99 -16.03
N GLY A 1028 -62.82 23.24 -15.60
CA GLY A 1028 -61.60 22.64 -16.12
C GLY A 1028 -61.43 21.17 -15.71
N GLU A 1029 -60.81 20.37 -16.58
CA GLU A 1029 -60.54 18.96 -16.33
C GLU A 1029 -59.50 18.77 -15.20
N ASN A 1030 -58.43 19.59 -15.19
CA ASN A 1030 -57.41 19.57 -14.15
C ASN A 1030 -57.95 19.98 -12.77
N TYR A 1031 -58.85 20.97 -12.72
CA TYR A 1031 -59.51 21.36 -11.47
C TYR A 1031 -60.30 20.20 -10.85
N ASN A 1032 -61.11 19.52 -11.65
CA ASN A 1032 -61.89 18.37 -11.16
C ASN A 1032 -61.00 17.18 -10.78
N LYS A 1033 -59.86 17.00 -11.47
CA LYS A 1033 -58.91 15.91 -11.24
C LYS A 1033 -58.09 16.09 -9.95
N PHE A 1034 -57.61 17.30 -9.69
CA PHE A 1034 -56.65 17.58 -8.62
C PHE A 1034 -57.18 18.46 -7.49
N PHE A 1035 -57.89 19.55 -7.81
CA PHE A 1035 -58.05 20.67 -6.88
C PHE A 1035 -59.43 20.80 -6.23
N LYS A 1036 -60.45 20.18 -6.80
CA LYS A 1036 -61.83 20.29 -6.30
C LYS A 1036 -61.95 19.83 -4.85
N VAL A 1037 -61.37 18.69 -4.51
CA VAL A 1037 -61.49 18.08 -3.18
C VAL A 1037 -60.86 18.95 -2.09
N ILE A 1038 -59.67 19.51 -2.36
CA ILE A 1038 -58.97 20.35 -1.40
C ILE A 1038 -59.62 21.73 -1.26
N TYR A 1039 -60.18 22.28 -2.35
CA TYR A 1039 -61.01 23.49 -2.30
C TYR A 1039 -62.25 23.29 -1.43
N GLU A 1040 -62.98 22.19 -1.62
CA GLU A 1040 -64.17 21.85 -0.82
C GLU A 1040 -63.82 21.72 0.68
N TYR A 1041 -62.67 21.14 0.99
CA TYR A 1041 -62.16 21.08 2.37
C TYR A 1041 -61.99 22.46 3.00
N TYR A 1042 -61.23 23.38 2.37
CA TYR A 1042 -61.05 24.72 2.96
C TYR A 1042 -62.33 25.54 2.98
N LEU A 1043 -63.22 25.34 2.01
CA LEU A 1043 -64.53 25.98 2.02
C LEU A 1043 -65.38 25.51 3.20
N GLU A 1044 -65.32 24.22 3.55
CA GLU A 1044 -65.96 23.67 4.76
C GLU A 1044 -65.37 24.28 6.02
N GLN A 1045 -64.03 24.30 6.16
CA GLN A 1045 -63.34 24.91 7.31
C GLN A 1045 -63.65 26.40 7.46
N TYR A 1046 -63.72 27.13 6.34
CA TYR A 1046 -64.08 28.53 6.35
C TYR A 1046 -65.54 28.75 6.79
N SER A 1047 -66.45 27.91 6.27
CA SER A 1047 -67.87 28.02 6.57
C SER A 1047 -68.16 27.70 8.04
N SER A 1048 -67.57 26.61 8.57
CA SER A 1048 -67.79 26.19 9.96
C SER A 1048 -67.31 27.22 11.00
N ASN A 1049 -66.31 28.04 10.65
CA ASN A 1049 -65.68 28.97 11.59
C ASN A 1049 -66.14 30.43 11.42
N PHE A 1050 -66.57 30.84 10.21
CA PHE A 1050 -66.84 32.26 9.92
C PHE A 1050 -68.18 32.55 9.25
N VAL A 1051 -68.87 31.52 8.73
CA VAL A 1051 -70.14 31.69 8.02
C VAL A 1051 -71.23 30.96 8.80
N ALA A 1052 -71.94 31.70 9.65
CA ALA A 1052 -73.14 31.20 10.32
C ALA A 1052 -74.34 31.11 9.37
#